data_AF-A0A2V2BSQ7-F1
#
_entry.id   AF-A0A2V2BSQ7-F1
#
_cell.length_a   1.000
_cell.length_b   1.000
_cell.length_c   1.000
_cell.angle_alpha   90.00
_cell.angle_beta   90.00
_cell.angle_gamma   90.00
#
_symmetry.space_group_name_H-M   'P 1'
#
loop_
_entity.id
_entity.type
_entity.pdbx_description
1 polymer ?
#
loop_
_entity_poly.entity_id
_entity_poly.type
_entity_poly.pdbx_seq_one_letter_code
_entity_poly.pdbx_strand_id
1 'polypeptide(L)'
;MKRFYAFVMGASLAASGAYAAEKCFSENFDSGNAFEEISTFGDFKLDDSREARAGTGKSLRVSTIGQTQRKWPLSMKFPASGIEGGKTAVVKFSYVILGGGMNFVLVETDKRCAEVTFSGKKGTRGQVSLRAAIPEGKKAYVSVTSAGGSEIAVDDIEISYFPNSWLDNAKEYFTGMKFLPNNSVFAKADDPIYLIPKDKFFPFIDEYGQFKHRDWPDKIHSDADFEAQKKKEAEFNAKLAKIPHRSKWGGYANDALKAEGTGRFRLDKIGGKWTFRDPDGYPFWSLGIDCVNASGASGSTIVTGRENYFEKIDPKYVWGGARFYDTKKGEHSEPMKAMNFNARNMHKKYGEMSQDDKVALIRGRLNAWGVNSSGAWSDEHLMNGANIPFSVTLGSGRPAYLAPENKNLKLDLFWTKFPDYLHPDFAKITKENAAKKADLLNSPYCIGAFVDNELPWQGKVGLIGRALLSCPAEQHSKIAFRDMLKKKYSDISALNAAWKSDYKDWEDFLARKDFDTTVPAAQEDFAAIEKVITDAYFTACRDAVKSASPDALYLGCRFGFGWLNPIVIKSAFENCDVVTFNIYRDSPDDVKEKLVDGIADKPVLIGEFHFGSGDRGNFWGSLCPKPSSAERTKSMKSYLKDAMRNPMIIGAHWFQYTDQYTTGRFDGENGALGFVDICDTPKYDMAAAMNEMSRKMYRLRFGE
;
A
#
# COMPACT_ATOMS: atom_id res chain seq x y z
N MET A 1 -6.20 -6.59 -45.16
CA MET A 1 -5.43 -7.54 -44.32
C MET A 1 -5.32 -7.16 -42.82
N LYS A 2 -5.97 -6.09 -42.32
CA LYS A 2 -5.92 -5.65 -40.91
C LYS A 2 -7.00 -6.25 -39.97
N ARG A 3 -7.90 -7.12 -40.47
CA ARG A 3 -8.96 -7.78 -39.68
C ARG A 3 -8.73 -9.28 -39.43
N PHE A 4 -7.68 -9.87 -40.01
CA PHE A 4 -7.46 -11.32 -39.95
C PHE A 4 -6.55 -11.73 -38.77
N TYR A 5 -5.66 -10.86 -38.28
CA TYR A 5 -4.75 -11.20 -37.17
C TYR A 5 -5.35 -10.98 -35.77
N ALA A 6 -6.23 -10.00 -35.59
CA ALA A 6 -6.98 -9.82 -34.34
C ALA A 6 -7.97 -10.97 -34.08
N PHE A 7 -8.45 -11.61 -35.15
CA PHE A 7 -9.34 -12.77 -35.03
C PHE A 7 -8.58 -14.04 -34.68
N VAL A 8 -7.29 -14.19 -35.00
CA VAL A 8 -6.57 -15.46 -34.75
C VAL A 8 -6.02 -15.58 -33.32
N MET A 9 -5.65 -14.48 -32.65
CA MET A 9 -5.27 -14.54 -31.21
C MET A 9 -6.44 -14.23 -30.27
N GLY A 10 -7.43 -13.44 -30.69
CA GLY A 10 -8.70 -13.29 -29.97
C GLY A 10 -9.57 -14.56 -30.05
N ALA A 11 -9.49 -15.32 -31.14
CA ALA A 11 -10.17 -16.62 -31.25
C ALA A 11 -9.35 -17.80 -30.70
N SER A 12 -8.04 -17.70 -30.46
CA SER A 12 -7.31 -18.83 -29.84
C SER A 12 -7.57 -18.99 -28.33
N LEU A 13 -8.21 -18.01 -27.68
CA LEU A 13 -8.75 -18.14 -26.32
C LEU A 13 -10.28 -18.21 -26.29
N ALA A 14 -10.98 -17.81 -27.36
CA ALA A 14 -12.42 -18.00 -27.51
C ALA A 14 -12.81 -19.33 -28.21
N ALA A 15 -11.84 -20.10 -28.71
CA ALA A 15 -12.06 -21.39 -29.39
C ALA A 15 -11.27 -22.57 -28.77
N SER A 16 -10.84 -22.47 -27.51
CA SER A 16 -10.63 -23.66 -26.69
C SER A 16 -11.95 -23.93 -25.96
N GLY A 17 -12.62 -25.02 -26.29
CA GLY A 17 -14.01 -25.31 -25.91
C GLY A 17 -14.36 -24.84 -24.50
N ALA A 18 -15.48 -24.13 -24.38
CA ALA A 18 -16.08 -23.85 -23.08
C ALA A 18 -16.18 -25.19 -22.34
N TYR A 19 -15.30 -25.40 -21.36
CA TYR A 19 -15.40 -26.58 -20.52
C TYR A 19 -16.76 -26.47 -19.84
N ALA A 20 -17.64 -27.43 -20.11
CA ALA A 20 -18.93 -27.48 -19.44
C ALA A 20 -18.65 -27.75 -17.97
N ALA A 21 -18.77 -26.71 -17.14
CA ALA A 21 -18.70 -26.85 -15.70
C ALA A 21 -19.78 -27.85 -15.28
N GLU A 22 -19.38 -28.94 -14.63
CA GLU A 22 -20.31 -29.94 -14.16
C GLU A 22 -20.89 -29.44 -12.84
N LYS A 23 -22.14 -28.99 -12.87
CA LYS A 23 -22.85 -28.54 -11.67
C LYS A 23 -23.05 -29.73 -10.72
N CYS A 24 -22.43 -29.66 -9.55
CA CYS A 24 -22.53 -30.73 -8.55
C CYS A 24 -23.52 -30.40 -7.42
N PHE A 25 -23.77 -29.12 -7.17
CA PHE A 25 -24.70 -28.69 -6.12
C PHE A 25 -25.28 -27.30 -6.43
N SER A 26 -26.53 -27.08 -6.03
CA SER A 26 -27.06 -25.73 -5.85
C SER A 26 -28.13 -25.66 -4.78
N GLU A 27 -28.26 -24.49 -4.17
CA GLU A 27 -29.28 -24.18 -3.18
C GLU A 27 -29.74 -22.72 -3.32
N ASN A 28 -31.05 -22.52 -3.29
CA ASN A 28 -31.71 -21.20 -3.27
C ASN A 28 -32.70 -21.06 -2.10
N PHE A 29 -32.70 -22.05 -1.19
CA PHE A 29 -33.44 -22.13 0.06
C PHE A 29 -34.97 -22.07 -0.05
N ASP A 30 -35.54 -22.24 -1.24
CA ASP A 30 -36.99 -22.28 -1.45
C ASP A 30 -37.60 -23.66 -1.16
N SER A 31 -36.84 -24.74 -1.38
CA SER A 31 -37.34 -26.13 -1.33
C SER A 31 -36.96 -26.93 -0.06
N GLY A 32 -36.20 -26.35 0.88
CA GLY A 32 -35.74 -27.02 2.10
C GLY A 32 -34.25 -26.79 2.39
N ASN A 33 -33.68 -27.51 3.37
CA ASN A 33 -32.27 -27.35 3.78
C ASN A 33 -31.40 -28.49 3.19
N ALA A 34 -30.57 -28.23 2.18
CA ALA A 34 -29.56 -29.19 1.70
C ALA A 34 -28.17 -28.99 2.35
N PHE A 35 -28.14 -28.45 3.57
CA PHE A 35 -26.95 -28.08 4.32
C PHE A 35 -26.90 -28.74 5.67
N GLU A 36 -25.69 -28.87 6.22
CA GLU A 36 -25.49 -29.28 7.60
C GLU A 36 -25.21 -28.05 8.46
N GLU A 37 -26.05 -27.86 9.47
CA GLU A 37 -25.84 -26.83 10.48
C GLU A 37 -24.72 -27.28 11.43
N ILE A 38 -23.65 -26.49 11.50
CA ILE A 38 -22.51 -26.80 12.38
C ILE A 38 -22.33 -25.64 13.34
N SER A 39 -23.07 -25.69 14.43
CA SER A 39 -23.00 -24.64 15.43
C SER A 39 -21.81 -24.82 16.37
N THR A 40 -21.15 -23.72 16.72
CA THR A 40 -20.40 -23.62 17.98
C THR A 40 -20.83 -22.41 18.84
N PHE A 41 -21.45 -21.36 18.28
CA PHE A 41 -22.39 -20.38 18.92
C PHE A 41 -22.88 -19.34 17.88
N GLY A 42 -24.11 -18.83 17.98
CA GLY A 42 -24.73 -17.84 17.05
C GLY A 42 -26.08 -18.32 16.49
N ASP A 43 -26.73 -17.51 15.63
CA ASP A 43 -28.08 -17.78 15.10
C ASP A 43 -28.11 -17.91 13.57
N PHE A 44 -28.91 -18.86 13.07
CA PHE A 44 -29.24 -19.03 11.66
C PHE A 44 -30.75 -18.98 11.42
N LYS A 45 -31.16 -18.41 10.29
CA LYS A 45 -32.53 -18.52 9.81
C LYS A 45 -32.63 -18.28 8.31
N LEU A 46 -33.65 -18.87 7.69
CA LEU A 46 -34.08 -18.45 6.36
C LEU A 46 -34.90 -17.16 6.50
N ASP A 47 -34.67 -16.23 5.59
CA ASP A 47 -35.27 -14.90 5.61
C ASP A 47 -35.67 -14.46 4.20
N ASP A 48 -36.94 -14.12 4.04
CA ASP A 48 -37.55 -13.67 2.78
C ASP A 48 -37.81 -12.15 2.76
N SER A 49 -37.34 -11.42 3.78
CA SER A 49 -37.45 -9.97 3.82
C SER A 49 -36.67 -9.31 2.68
N ARG A 50 -37.15 -8.16 2.24
CA ARG A 50 -36.51 -7.38 1.16
C ARG A 50 -35.07 -7.00 1.50
N GLU A 51 -34.80 -6.74 2.76
CA GLU A 51 -33.49 -6.37 3.27
C GLU A 51 -32.51 -7.53 3.20
N ALA A 52 -32.94 -8.75 3.56
CA ALA A 52 -32.10 -9.95 3.59
C ALA A 52 -31.98 -10.65 2.24
N ARG A 53 -32.91 -10.42 1.31
CA ARG A 53 -32.91 -11.07 -0.01
C ARG A 53 -31.62 -10.82 -0.78
N ALA A 54 -30.71 -11.78 -0.79
CA ALA A 54 -29.43 -11.76 -1.48
C ALA A 54 -29.52 -12.23 -2.93
N GLY A 55 -30.45 -13.15 -3.21
CA GLY A 55 -30.58 -13.81 -4.50
C GLY A 55 -32.03 -13.99 -4.94
N THR A 56 -32.27 -15.07 -5.66
CA THR A 56 -33.55 -15.33 -6.30
C THR A 56 -34.62 -15.86 -5.34
N GLY A 57 -34.21 -16.65 -4.33
CA GLY A 57 -35.08 -17.32 -3.37
C GLY A 57 -35.06 -16.69 -1.97
N LYS A 58 -35.29 -17.51 -0.95
CA LYS A 58 -35.05 -17.15 0.46
C LYS A 58 -33.56 -17.04 0.72
N SER A 59 -33.14 -16.12 1.59
CA SER A 59 -31.73 -16.00 1.93
C SER A 59 -31.44 -16.57 3.29
N LEU A 60 -30.33 -17.28 3.38
CA LEU A 60 -29.83 -17.80 4.63
C LEU A 60 -29.09 -16.69 5.38
N ARG A 61 -29.61 -16.31 6.55
CA ARG A 61 -28.96 -15.37 7.45
C ARG A 61 -28.02 -16.08 8.42
N VAL A 62 -26.82 -15.53 8.55
CA VAL A 62 -25.77 -15.94 9.49
C VAL A 62 -25.50 -14.74 10.39
N SER A 63 -25.78 -14.86 11.69
CA SER A 63 -25.66 -13.74 12.64
C SER A 63 -24.80 -14.07 13.85
N THR A 64 -23.88 -13.15 14.15
CA THR A 64 -23.07 -13.14 15.38
C THR A 64 -23.24 -11.84 16.17
N ILE A 65 -24.28 -11.05 15.86
CA ILE A 65 -24.58 -9.80 16.58
C ILE A 65 -24.70 -10.07 18.09
N GLY A 66 -24.09 -9.20 18.90
CA GLY A 66 -24.04 -9.34 20.36
C GLY A 66 -22.88 -10.20 20.88
N GLN A 67 -22.02 -10.75 20.02
CA GLN A 67 -20.88 -11.60 20.41
C GLN A 67 -19.53 -10.86 20.37
N THR A 68 -18.59 -11.25 21.24
CA THR A 68 -17.25 -10.62 21.36
C THR A 68 -16.18 -11.31 20.49
N GLN A 69 -15.12 -10.58 20.12
CA GLN A 69 -14.10 -10.93 19.10
C GLN A 69 -13.19 -12.15 19.40
N ARG A 70 -13.43 -12.94 20.46
CA ARG A 70 -12.47 -13.98 20.93
C ARG A 70 -12.88 -15.43 20.69
N LYS A 71 -14.02 -15.69 20.04
CA LYS A 71 -14.49 -17.05 19.76
C LYS A 71 -14.55 -17.32 18.24
N TRP A 72 -14.28 -18.55 17.83
CA TRP A 72 -14.36 -18.97 16.43
C TRP A 72 -15.80 -18.87 15.91
N PRO A 73 -16.05 -18.20 14.77
CA PRO A 73 -17.40 -17.86 14.33
C PRO A 73 -18.25 -19.02 13.81
N LEU A 74 -19.56 -18.83 13.91
CA LEU A 74 -20.66 -19.65 13.38
C LEU A 74 -20.42 -20.15 11.94
N SER A 75 -20.65 -21.42 11.62
CA SER A 75 -20.37 -21.98 10.28
C SER A 75 -21.52 -22.87 9.76
N MET A 76 -21.85 -22.76 8.47
CA MET A 76 -22.74 -23.71 7.78
C MET A 76 -22.03 -24.43 6.67
N LYS A 77 -22.19 -25.76 6.60
CA LYS A 77 -21.51 -26.60 5.62
C LYS A 77 -22.40 -26.99 4.45
N PHE A 78 -21.87 -26.78 3.25
CA PHE A 78 -22.49 -27.16 1.98
C PHE A 78 -21.56 -27.98 1.09
N PRO A 79 -22.08 -28.94 0.31
CA PRO A 79 -23.33 -29.63 0.60
C PRO A 79 -23.15 -30.53 1.82
N ALA A 80 -24.23 -30.90 2.52
CA ALA A 80 -24.15 -31.90 3.59
C ALA A 80 -23.54 -33.23 3.10
N SER A 81 -23.81 -33.56 1.83
CA SER A 81 -23.24 -34.73 1.16
C SER A 81 -21.73 -34.63 0.92
N GLY A 82 -21.10 -33.46 1.10
CA GLY A 82 -19.69 -33.18 0.83
C GLY A 82 -19.32 -33.10 -0.65
N ILE A 83 -18.20 -32.44 -0.95
CA ILE A 83 -17.61 -32.29 -2.28
C ILE A 83 -16.50 -33.35 -2.44
N GLU A 84 -16.48 -34.04 -3.57
CA GLU A 84 -15.50 -35.10 -3.84
C GLU A 84 -14.10 -34.54 -4.05
N GLY A 85 -13.10 -35.22 -3.48
CA GLY A 85 -11.69 -34.94 -3.68
C GLY A 85 -11.13 -35.42 -5.02
N GLY A 86 -9.94 -34.93 -5.36
CA GLY A 86 -9.28 -35.18 -6.64
C GLY A 86 -9.80 -34.29 -7.77
N LYS A 87 -10.76 -33.41 -7.47
CA LYS A 87 -11.37 -32.45 -8.39
C LYS A 87 -11.13 -31.02 -7.91
N THR A 88 -11.28 -30.07 -8.82
CA THR A 88 -11.34 -28.65 -8.48
C THR A 88 -12.78 -28.21 -8.45
N ALA A 89 -13.18 -27.59 -7.34
CA ALA A 89 -14.52 -27.04 -7.18
C ALA A 89 -14.48 -25.51 -7.31
N VAL A 90 -15.49 -24.96 -7.95
CA VAL A 90 -15.77 -23.52 -7.96
C VAL A 90 -17.10 -23.30 -7.25
N VAL A 91 -17.05 -22.47 -6.21
CA VAL A 91 -18.19 -22.07 -5.38
C VAL A 91 -18.60 -20.66 -5.78
N LYS A 92 -19.88 -20.45 -6.07
CA LYS A 92 -20.48 -19.14 -6.36
C LYS A 92 -21.71 -18.94 -5.49
N PHE A 93 -21.94 -17.72 -5.00
CA PHE A 93 -23.19 -17.34 -4.35
C PHE A 93 -23.32 -15.82 -4.23
N SER A 94 -24.54 -15.33 -4.01
CA SER A 94 -24.87 -13.92 -3.79
C SER A 94 -24.97 -13.60 -2.30
N TYR A 95 -24.58 -12.39 -1.88
CA TYR A 95 -24.66 -11.96 -0.48
C TYR A 95 -25.19 -10.54 -0.28
N VAL A 96 -25.71 -10.28 0.92
CA VAL A 96 -25.97 -8.95 1.47
C VAL A 96 -25.38 -8.85 2.89
N ILE A 97 -24.72 -7.74 3.19
CA ILE A 97 -24.27 -7.43 4.56
C ILE A 97 -25.41 -6.74 5.32
N LEU A 98 -25.84 -7.34 6.44
CA LEU A 98 -26.95 -6.85 7.26
C LEU A 98 -26.49 -6.13 8.53
N GLY A 99 -25.29 -6.45 9.03
CA GLY A 99 -24.65 -5.79 10.18
C GLY A 99 -23.17 -6.17 10.35
N GLY A 100 -22.38 -5.32 10.98
CA GLY A 100 -20.97 -5.61 11.29
C GLY A 100 -19.99 -5.65 10.10
N GLY A 101 -18.84 -6.31 10.32
CA GLY A 101 -17.60 -6.16 9.55
C GLY A 101 -17.20 -7.37 8.70
N MET A 102 -16.66 -8.44 9.31
CA MET A 102 -15.78 -9.42 8.63
C MET A 102 -16.44 -10.79 8.44
N ASN A 103 -16.48 -11.23 7.17
CA ASN A 103 -17.14 -12.46 6.74
C ASN A 103 -16.17 -13.34 5.96
N PHE A 104 -16.38 -14.66 6.00
CA PHE A 104 -15.52 -15.63 5.34
C PHE A 104 -16.32 -16.69 4.61
N VAL A 105 -15.72 -17.17 3.54
CA VAL A 105 -16.09 -18.39 2.85
C VAL A 105 -14.87 -19.25 2.79
N LEU A 106 -15.00 -20.49 3.24
CA LEU A 106 -13.93 -21.48 3.27
C LEU A 106 -14.36 -22.67 2.42
N VAL A 107 -13.42 -23.25 1.67
CA VAL A 107 -13.53 -24.64 1.21
C VAL A 107 -12.53 -25.44 2.00
N GLU A 108 -12.99 -26.42 2.78
CA GLU A 108 -12.16 -27.10 3.77
C GLU A 108 -12.43 -28.61 3.84
N THR A 109 -11.35 -29.35 4.08
CA THR A 109 -11.34 -30.76 4.51
C THR A 109 -11.02 -30.79 6.02
N ASP A 110 -10.10 -31.65 6.45
CA ASP A 110 -9.29 -31.48 7.66
C ASP A 110 -8.37 -30.24 7.63
N LYS A 111 -8.21 -29.59 6.47
CA LYS A 111 -7.43 -28.35 6.27
C LYS A 111 -8.17 -27.40 5.33
N ARG A 112 -7.84 -26.11 5.36
CA ARG A 112 -8.37 -25.14 4.38
C ARG A 112 -7.75 -25.37 3.00
N CYS A 113 -8.59 -25.59 2.00
CA CYS A 113 -8.20 -25.67 0.58
C CYS A 113 -8.23 -24.31 -0.08
N ALA A 114 -9.25 -23.49 0.22
CA ALA A 114 -9.36 -22.12 -0.27
C ALA A 114 -10.16 -21.25 0.72
N GLU A 115 -9.91 -19.93 0.70
CA GLU A 115 -10.67 -18.98 1.51
C GLU A 115 -10.84 -17.64 0.81
N VAL A 116 -11.97 -16.97 1.08
CA VAL A 116 -12.21 -15.56 0.73
C VAL A 116 -12.73 -14.84 1.96
N THR A 117 -12.15 -13.69 2.26
CA THR A 117 -12.62 -12.75 3.29
C THR A 117 -13.19 -11.52 2.63
N PHE A 118 -14.34 -11.04 3.12
CA PHE A 118 -14.99 -9.84 2.61
C PHE A 118 -15.73 -9.11 3.73
N SER A 119 -15.87 -7.81 3.53
CA SER A 119 -16.48 -6.88 4.48
C SER A 119 -17.10 -5.70 3.74
N GLY A 120 -17.99 -4.98 4.39
CA GLY A 120 -18.62 -3.80 3.81
C GLY A 120 -19.62 -3.18 4.77
N LYS A 121 -20.20 -2.04 4.37
CA LYS A 121 -21.24 -1.38 5.16
C LYS A 121 -22.56 -2.16 5.04
N LYS A 122 -23.46 -1.99 6.00
CA LYS A 122 -24.84 -2.51 5.92
C LYS A 122 -25.48 -2.12 4.58
N GLY A 123 -26.10 -3.10 3.92
CA GLY A 123 -26.70 -2.95 2.59
C GLY A 123 -25.73 -3.23 1.42
N THR A 124 -24.45 -3.51 1.68
CA THR A 124 -23.51 -3.93 0.63
C THR A 124 -23.97 -5.27 0.07
N ARG A 125 -24.13 -5.34 -1.26
CA ARG A 125 -24.51 -6.54 -2.01
C ARG A 125 -23.36 -6.96 -2.89
N GLY A 126 -23.16 -8.26 -3.06
CA GLY A 126 -22.12 -8.75 -3.93
C GLY A 126 -22.27 -10.23 -4.25
N GLN A 127 -21.27 -10.76 -4.94
CA GLN A 127 -21.15 -12.19 -5.23
C GLN A 127 -19.77 -12.67 -4.80
N VAL A 128 -19.73 -13.91 -4.32
CA VAL A 128 -18.49 -14.65 -4.09
C VAL A 128 -18.26 -15.60 -5.26
N SER A 129 -17.00 -15.75 -5.64
CA SER A 129 -16.55 -16.80 -6.55
C SER A 129 -15.19 -17.33 -6.07
N LEU A 130 -15.15 -18.60 -5.65
CA LEU A 130 -14.01 -19.22 -4.98
C LEU A 130 -13.63 -20.54 -5.66
N ARG A 131 -12.38 -20.65 -6.10
CA ARG A 131 -11.80 -21.87 -6.68
C ARG A 131 -11.01 -22.63 -5.61
N ALA A 132 -11.20 -23.94 -5.53
CA ALA A 132 -10.52 -24.80 -4.57
C ALA A 132 -10.15 -26.15 -5.20
N ALA A 133 -8.85 -26.45 -5.30
CA ALA A 133 -8.39 -27.80 -5.60
C ALA A 133 -8.52 -28.69 -4.35
N ILE A 134 -9.34 -29.74 -4.44
CA ILE A 134 -9.62 -30.61 -3.31
C ILE A 134 -8.68 -31.81 -3.37
N PRO A 135 -7.91 -32.10 -2.31
CA PRO A 135 -6.99 -33.25 -2.30
C PRO A 135 -7.70 -34.57 -2.59
N GLU A 136 -7.05 -35.46 -3.33
CA GLU A 136 -7.56 -36.79 -3.63
C GLU A 136 -7.82 -37.59 -2.36
N GLY A 137 -8.90 -38.40 -2.35
CA GLY A 137 -9.30 -39.20 -1.20
C GLY A 137 -9.85 -38.40 -0.01
N LYS A 138 -9.96 -37.07 -0.11
CA LYS A 138 -10.59 -36.22 0.90
C LYS A 138 -12.00 -35.83 0.48
N LYS A 139 -12.77 -35.37 1.47
CA LYS A 139 -14.09 -34.78 1.28
C LYS A 139 -14.06 -33.34 1.77
N ALA A 140 -14.44 -32.40 0.92
CA ALA A 140 -14.44 -30.99 1.26
C ALA A 140 -15.86 -30.44 1.47
N TYR A 141 -15.94 -29.29 2.13
CA TYR A 141 -17.18 -28.59 2.41
C TYR A 141 -16.97 -27.09 2.24
N VAL A 142 -18.00 -26.40 1.77
CA VAL A 142 -18.06 -24.94 1.80
C VAL A 142 -18.59 -24.51 3.15
N SER A 143 -17.83 -23.71 3.88
CA SER A 143 -18.25 -23.09 5.15
C SER A 143 -18.45 -21.60 4.95
N VAL A 144 -19.66 -21.08 5.20
CA VAL A 144 -19.94 -19.64 5.26
C VAL A 144 -19.97 -19.20 6.72
N THR A 145 -19.21 -18.15 7.06
CA THR A 145 -19.06 -17.71 8.46
C THR A 145 -18.91 -16.18 8.61
N SER A 146 -19.19 -15.65 9.79
CA SER A 146 -19.21 -14.21 10.13
C SER A 146 -18.63 -13.97 11.52
N ALA A 147 -17.73 -12.99 11.69
CA ALA A 147 -17.03 -12.76 12.96
C ALA A 147 -17.32 -11.38 13.58
N GLY A 148 -17.18 -11.27 14.91
CA GLY A 148 -17.07 -9.99 15.62
C GLY A 148 -18.34 -9.12 15.58
N GLY A 149 -19.51 -9.71 15.78
CA GLY A 149 -20.77 -8.94 15.77
C GLY A 149 -21.33 -8.70 14.37
N SER A 150 -20.97 -9.56 13.41
CA SER A 150 -21.38 -9.42 12.00
C SER A 150 -22.59 -10.27 11.67
N GLU A 151 -23.32 -9.82 10.65
CA GLU A 151 -24.50 -10.46 10.12
C GLU A 151 -24.56 -10.32 8.60
N ILE A 152 -24.77 -11.44 7.93
CA ILE A 152 -24.90 -11.53 6.47
C ILE A 152 -26.12 -12.36 6.09
N ALA A 153 -26.59 -12.14 4.88
CA ALA A 153 -27.48 -13.05 4.18
C ALA A 153 -26.81 -13.56 2.91
N VAL A 154 -26.96 -14.85 2.62
CA VAL A 154 -26.42 -15.49 1.41
C VAL A 154 -27.49 -16.30 0.68
N ASP A 155 -27.37 -16.42 -0.64
CA ASP A 155 -28.33 -17.10 -1.50
C ASP A 155 -27.69 -17.48 -2.85
N ASP A 156 -28.42 -18.22 -3.70
CA ASP A 156 -28.00 -18.70 -5.02
C ASP A 156 -26.66 -19.46 -4.97
N ILE A 157 -26.52 -20.36 -4.00
CA ILE A 157 -25.30 -21.16 -3.87
C ILE A 157 -25.21 -22.13 -5.05
N GLU A 158 -24.08 -22.13 -5.72
CA GLU A 158 -23.73 -23.06 -6.78
C GLU A 158 -22.32 -23.58 -6.58
N ILE A 159 -22.16 -24.89 -6.69
CA ILE A 159 -20.86 -25.57 -6.68
C ILE A 159 -20.77 -26.37 -7.96
N SER A 160 -19.69 -26.15 -8.71
CA SER A 160 -19.43 -26.86 -9.96
C SER A 160 -18.00 -27.39 -10.00
N TYR A 161 -17.81 -28.55 -10.61
CA TYR A 161 -16.49 -29.10 -10.88
C TYR A 161 -15.86 -28.44 -12.12
N PHE A 162 -14.58 -28.13 -11.98
CA PHE A 162 -13.72 -27.57 -13.01
C PHE A 162 -12.47 -28.46 -13.20
N PRO A 163 -11.79 -28.35 -14.35
CA PRO A 163 -10.53 -29.04 -14.58
C PRO A 163 -9.50 -28.63 -13.53
N ASN A 164 -8.74 -29.60 -13.06
CA ASN A 164 -7.58 -29.34 -12.22
C ASN A 164 -6.53 -28.53 -12.99
N SER A 165 -5.88 -27.60 -12.30
CA SER A 165 -4.83 -26.78 -12.87
C SER A 165 -3.57 -26.84 -12.01
N TRP A 166 -2.40 -26.82 -12.65
CA TRP A 166 -1.14 -26.62 -11.94
C TRP A 166 -1.09 -25.25 -11.25
N LEU A 167 -1.86 -24.26 -11.73
CA LEU A 167 -2.00 -22.94 -11.09
C LEU A 167 -2.76 -22.99 -9.76
N ASP A 168 -3.49 -24.07 -9.46
CA ASP A 168 -4.08 -24.25 -8.13
C ASP A 168 -2.98 -24.31 -7.04
N ASN A 169 -1.78 -24.75 -7.41
CA ASN A 169 -0.58 -24.79 -6.57
C ASN A 169 0.52 -23.80 -7.04
N ALA A 170 0.14 -22.62 -7.54
CA ALA A 170 1.08 -21.65 -8.14
C ALA A 170 2.37 -21.39 -7.32
N LYS A 171 2.31 -21.40 -5.98
CA LYS A 171 3.48 -21.17 -5.12
C LYS A 171 4.64 -22.16 -5.35
N GLU A 172 4.37 -23.36 -5.85
CA GLU A 172 5.39 -24.34 -6.21
C GLU A 172 6.22 -23.92 -7.44
N TYR A 173 5.65 -23.08 -8.30
CA TYR A 173 6.19 -22.77 -9.63
C TYR A 173 6.67 -21.32 -9.78
N PHE A 174 6.28 -20.44 -8.85
CA PHE A 174 6.64 -19.03 -8.87
C PHE A 174 7.52 -18.63 -7.67
N THR A 175 8.64 -17.96 -7.96
CA THR A 175 9.64 -17.52 -6.98
C THR A 175 9.77 -16.00 -7.00
N GLY A 176 9.91 -15.39 -5.81
CA GLY A 176 10.19 -13.95 -5.67
C GLY A 176 9.02 -13.04 -6.08
N MET A 177 7.80 -13.56 -6.14
CA MET A 177 6.57 -12.81 -6.45
C MET A 177 5.63 -12.87 -5.26
N LYS A 178 5.12 -11.71 -4.83
CA LYS A 178 4.23 -11.61 -3.67
C LYS A 178 2.81 -12.06 -4.00
N PHE A 179 2.34 -11.75 -5.21
CA PHE A 179 1.05 -12.19 -5.72
C PHE A 179 1.23 -12.96 -7.03
N LEU A 180 0.45 -14.03 -7.20
CA LEU A 180 0.64 -15.05 -8.24
C LEU A 180 -0.52 -15.03 -9.24
N PRO A 181 -0.40 -15.69 -10.41
CA PRO A 181 -1.44 -15.66 -11.43
C PRO A 181 -2.81 -16.19 -10.98
N ASN A 182 -2.87 -16.98 -9.90
CA ASN A 182 -4.11 -17.48 -9.30
C ASN A 182 -4.71 -16.52 -8.24
N ASN A 183 -4.18 -15.30 -8.09
CA ASN A 183 -4.77 -14.30 -7.21
C ASN A 183 -6.19 -13.94 -7.70
N SER A 184 -7.18 -14.00 -6.80
CA SER A 184 -8.60 -13.82 -7.16
C SER A 184 -8.97 -12.44 -7.70
N VAL A 185 -8.16 -11.40 -7.44
CA VAL A 185 -8.35 -10.08 -8.05
C VAL A 185 -7.96 -10.08 -9.52
N PHE A 186 -7.03 -10.95 -9.90
CA PHE A 186 -6.54 -11.11 -11.27
C PHE A 186 -7.26 -12.24 -12.01
N ALA A 187 -7.26 -13.47 -11.48
CA ALA A 187 -7.90 -14.63 -12.07
C ALA A 187 -9.13 -15.03 -11.25
N LYS A 188 -10.31 -14.79 -11.84
CA LYS A 188 -11.58 -15.26 -11.28
C LYS A 188 -11.59 -16.80 -11.23
N ALA A 189 -12.48 -17.39 -10.44
CA ALA A 189 -12.46 -18.84 -10.19
C ALA A 189 -12.63 -19.70 -11.45
N ASP A 190 -13.28 -19.15 -12.48
CA ASP A 190 -13.56 -19.76 -13.79
C ASP A 190 -12.70 -19.15 -14.92
N ASP A 191 -11.61 -18.46 -14.57
CA ASP A 191 -10.77 -17.79 -15.55
C ASP A 191 -10.08 -18.81 -16.49
N PRO A 192 -10.10 -18.59 -17.82
CA PRO A 192 -9.45 -19.50 -18.77
C PRO A 192 -7.95 -19.70 -18.55
N ILE A 193 -7.28 -18.82 -17.81
CA ILE A 193 -5.87 -18.99 -17.45
C ILE A 193 -5.58 -20.34 -16.78
N TYR A 194 -6.54 -20.90 -16.04
CA TYR A 194 -6.40 -22.21 -15.39
C TYR A 194 -6.30 -23.37 -16.39
N LEU A 195 -6.75 -23.17 -17.63
CA LEU A 195 -6.71 -24.19 -18.69
C LEU A 195 -5.41 -24.15 -19.49
N ILE A 196 -4.54 -23.15 -19.28
CA ILE A 196 -3.28 -23.03 -20.01
C ILE A 196 -2.28 -24.09 -19.48
N PRO A 197 -1.81 -25.02 -20.34
CA PRO A 197 -0.78 -25.97 -19.94
C PRO A 197 0.50 -25.27 -19.51
N LYS A 198 1.21 -25.81 -18.51
CA LYS A 198 2.40 -25.19 -17.91
C LYS A 198 3.49 -24.86 -18.95
N ASP A 199 3.73 -25.77 -19.90
CA ASP A 199 4.70 -25.61 -20.98
C ASP A 199 4.30 -24.54 -22.01
N LYS A 200 3.01 -24.16 -22.05
CA LYS A 200 2.49 -23.06 -22.87
C LYS A 200 2.38 -21.74 -22.10
N PHE A 201 2.36 -21.80 -20.77
CA PHE A 201 2.33 -20.62 -19.92
C PHE A 201 3.68 -19.91 -19.87
N PHE A 202 4.78 -20.65 -19.73
CA PHE A 202 6.12 -20.07 -19.70
C PHE A 202 6.75 -20.00 -21.10
N PRO A 203 7.52 -18.94 -21.41
CA PRO A 203 7.61 -17.68 -20.68
C PRO A 203 6.27 -16.91 -20.72
N PHE A 204 5.97 -16.20 -19.63
CA PHE A 204 4.71 -15.47 -19.46
C PHE A 204 4.87 -13.95 -19.50
N ILE A 205 6.10 -13.48 -19.60
CA ILE A 205 6.45 -12.07 -19.79
C ILE A 205 6.94 -11.88 -21.21
N ASP A 206 6.23 -11.04 -21.96
CA ASP A 206 6.52 -10.76 -23.36
C ASP A 206 7.80 -9.95 -23.56
N GLU A 207 8.20 -9.73 -24.82
CA GLU A 207 9.38 -8.92 -25.14
C GLU A 207 9.37 -7.57 -24.42
N TYR A 208 8.23 -6.92 -24.19
CA TYR A 208 8.10 -5.58 -23.57
C TYR A 208 8.01 -5.61 -22.04
N GLY A 209 8.03 -6.79 -21.41
CA GLY A 209 7.92 -6.93 -19.96
C GLY A 209 6.49 -7.10 -19.45
N GLN A 210 5.50 -7.18 -20.35
CA GLN A 210 4.09 -7.25 -20.01
C GLN A 210 3.63 -8.70 -19.90
N PHE A 211 2.52 -8.93 -19.19
CA PHE A 211 1.92 -10.26 -19.14
C PHE A 211 1.42 -10.70 -20.51
N LYS A 212 1.90 -11.86 -20.99
CA LYS A 212 1.66 -12.37 -22.35
C LYS A 212 0.22 -12.84 -22.59
N HIS A 213 -0.39 -13.48 -21.59
CA HIS A 213 -1.63 -14.26 -21.79
C HIS A 213 -2.93 -13.45 -21.63
N ARG A 214 -2.85 -12.12 -21.61
CA ARG A 214 -4.02 -11.22 -21.64
C ARG A 214 -3.76 -10.01 -22.49
N ASP A 215 -4.84 -9.41 -22.96
CA ASP A 215 -4.85 -8.16 -23.69
C ASP A 215 -5.65 -7.10 -22.92
N TRP A 216 -5.31 -5.83 -23.13
CA TRP A 216 -6.00 -4.68 -22.54
C TRP A 216 -5.84 -3.45 -23.43
N PRO A 217 -6.72 -2.43 -23.28
CA PRO A 217 -6.59 -1.21 -24.06
C PRO A 217 -5.19 -0.60 -23.93
N ASP A 218 -4.59 -0.29 -25.08
CA ASP A 218 -3.27 0.36 -25.21
C ASP A 218 -2.05 -0.50 -24.88
N LYS A 219 -2.21 -1.83 -24.76
CA LYS A 219 -1.07 -2.75 -24.68
C LYS A 219 -0.15 -2.62 -25.91
N ILE A 220 1.17 -2.65 -25.67
CA ILE A 220 2.17 -2.66 -26.76
C ILE A 220 2.31 -4.10 -27.29
N HIS A 221 2.18 -4.29 -28.61
CA HIS A 221 2.38 -5.58 -29.27
C HIS A 221 3.59 -5.58 -30.21
N SER A 222 4.03 -4.40 -30.66
CA SER A 222 5.11 -4.21 -31.60
C SER A 222 5.83 -2.87 -31.37
N ASP A 223 7.08 -2.75 -31.84
CA ASP A 223 7.81 -1.47 -31.77
C ASP A 223 7.06 -0.33 -32.48
N ALA A 224 6.26 -0.63 -33.52
CA ALA A 224 5.43 0.36 -34.21
C ALA A 224 4.32 0.96 -33.32
N ASP A 225 3.90 0.25 -32.27
CA ASP A 225 2.88 0.75 -31.35
C ASP A 225 3.42 1.91 -30.50
N PHE A 226 4.74 2.03 -30.30
CA PHE A 226 5.32 3.17 -29.59
C PHE A 226 5.08 4.49 -30.32
N GLU A 227 5.20 4.52 -31.65
CA GLU A 227 4.88 5.71 -32.46
C GLU A 227 3.40 6.05 -32.40
N ALA A 228 2.54 5.02 -32.47
CA ALA A 228 1.10 5.19 -32.32
C ALA A 228 0.74 5.76 -30.93
N GLN A 229 1.38 5.27 -29.87
CA GLN A 229 1.17 5.77 -28.51
C GLN A 229 1.67 7.21 -28.33
N LYS A 230 2.83 7.59 -28.89
CA LYS A 230 3.30 8.99 -28.85
C LYS A 230 2.28 9.94 -29.47
N LYS A 231 1.75 9.58 -30.65
CA LYS A 231 0.71 10.38 -31.32
C LYS A 231 -0.58 10.43 -30.48
N LYS A 232 -1.04 9.29 -29.98
CA LYS A 232 -2.24 9.21 -29.13
C LYS A 232 -2.11 10.06 -27.88
N GLU A 233 -0.97 10.00 -27.22
CA GLU A 233 -0.67 10.77 -26.02
C GLU A 233 -0.68 12.28 -26.30
N ALA A 234 -0.01 12.72 -27.38
CA ALA A 234 0.00 14.13 -27.77
C ALA A 234 -1.42 14.65 -28.06
N GLU A 235 -2.21 13.89 -28.82
CA GLU A 235 -3.61 14.24 -29.11
C GLU A 235 -4.49 14.25 -27.85
N PHE A 236 -4.28 13.31 -26.93
CA PHE A 236 -4.99 13.26 -25.66
C PHE A 236 -4.67 14.48 -24.79
N ASN A 237 -3.38 14.77 -24.58
CA ASN A 237 -2.93 15.88 -23.75
C ASN A 237 -3.39 17.23 -24.33
N ALA A 238 -3.42 17.38 -25.67
CA ALA A 238 -3.92 18.59 -26.32
C ALA A 238 -5.44 18.79 -26.16
N LYS A 239 -6.21 17.71 -25.95
CA LYS A 239 -7.68 17.75 -25.72
C LYS A 239 -8.06 18.00 -24.26
N LEU A 240 -7.14 17.80 -23.32
CA LEU A 240 -7.42 18.06 -21.92
C LEU A 240 -7.71 19.54 -21.69
N ALA A 241 -8.66 19.83 -20.79
CA ALA A 241 -8.98 21.19 -20.43
C ALA A 241 -7.78 21.84 -19.74
N LYS A 242 -7.47 23.09 -20.11
CA LYS A 242 -6.46 23.89 -19.42
C LYS A 242 -6.85 24.07 -17.94
N ILE A 243 -5.86 24.07 -17.06
CA ILE A 243 -6.07 24.32 -15.63
C ILE A 243 -6.10 25.84 -15.40
N PRO A 244 -7.23 26.44 -15.00
CA PRO A 244 -7.33 27.88 -14.82
C PRO A 244 -6.72 28.31 -13.47
N HIS A 245 -6.45 29.61 -13.32
CA HIS A 245 -6.05 30.25 -12.06
C HIS A 245 -4.86 29.59 -11.35
N ARG A 246 -3.84 29.18 -12.12
CA ARG A 246 -2.58 28.66 -11.59
C ARG A 246 -1.51 29.75 -11.57
N SER A 247 -0.83 29.91 -10.43
CA SER A 247 0.39 30.71 -10.37
C SER A 247 1.53 29.98 -11.10
N LYS A 248 2.69 30.65 -11.25
CA LYS A 248 3.90 30.01 -11.81
C LYS A 248 4.40 28.80 -11.00
N TRP A 249 3.99 28.69 -9.75
CA TRP A 249 4.32 27.60 -8.83
C TRP A 249 3.20 26.56 -8.71
N GLY A 250 2.13 26.68 -9.50
CA GLY A 250 0.98 25.78 -9.41
C GLY A 250 0.01 26.07 -8.26
N GLY A 251 0.16 27.23 -7.59
CA GLY A 251 -0.76 27.76 -6.56
C GLY A 251 -2.04 28.34 -7.14
N TYR A 252 -2.96 28.79 -6.29
CA TYR A 252 -4.21 29.44 -6.69
C TYR A 252 -3.96 30.92 -6.97
N ALA A 253 -3.86 31.31 -8.24
CA ALA A 253 -3.68 32.70 -8.64
C ALA A 253 -4.99 33.50 -8.45
N ASN A 254 -5.33 33.73 -7.18
CA ASN A 254 -6.41 34.58 -6.72
C ASN A 254 -5.80 35.67 -5.82
N ASP A 255 -5.73 36.89 -6.33
CA ASP A 255 -5.12 38.02 -5.63
C ASP A 255 -5.87 38.38 -4.33
N ALA A 256 -7.17 38.09 -4.23
CA ALA A 256 -7.93 38.32 -3.00
C ALA A 256 -7.49 37.41 -1.84
N LEU A 257 -6.89 36.26 -2.15
CA LEU A 257 -6.36 35.34 -1.15
C LEU A 257 -4.84 35.45 -1.02
N LYS A 258 -4.16 36.26 -1.83
CA LYS A 258 -2.70 36.37 -1.84
C LYS A 258 -2.18 37.03 -0.55
N ALA A 259 -1.10 36.48 -0.01
CA ALA A 259 -0.35 37.07 1.09
C ALA A 259 1.05 37.46 0.61
N GLU A 260 1.91 37.96 1.50
CA GLU A 260 3.30 38.29 1.15
C GLU A 260 4.05 37.05 0.62
N GLY A 261 4.72 37.21 -0.52
CA GLY A 261 5.58 36.19 -1.11
C GLY A 261 6.99 36.26 -0.52
N THR A 262 7.47 35.14 0.01
CA THR A 262 8.79 35.07 0.67
C THR A 262 9.86 34.45 -0.22
N GLY A 263 9.54 34.08 -1.46
CA GLY A 263 10.43 33.31 -2.33
C GLY A 263 10.54 31.83 -1.94
N ARG A 264 9.78 31.37 -0.95
CA ARG A 264 9.78 30.01 -0.42
C ARG A 264 8.37 29.50 -0.15
N PHE A 265 8.17 28.18 -0.16
CA PHE A 265 6.94 27.59 0.34
C PHE A 265 6.82 27.80 1.85
N ARG A 266 5.63 28.15 2.33
CA ARG A 266 5.33 28.29 3.76
C ARG A 266 3.93 27.78 4.08
N LEU A 267 3.58 27.75 5.36
CA LEU A 267 2.26 27.33 5.83
C LEU A 267 1.37 28.55 6.09
N ASP A 268 0.07 28.38 5.87
CA ASP A 268 -0.95 29.37 6.23
C ASP A 268 -2.29 28.68 6.51
N LYS A 269 -3.24 29.42 7.09
CA LYS A 269 -4.58 28.94 7.38
C LYS A 269 -5.62 29.96 6.93
N ILE A 270 -6.40 29.60 5.91
CA ILE A 270 -7.40 30.48 5.28
C ILE A 270 -8.79 29.93 5.60
N GLY A 271 -9.64 30.72 6.25
CA GLY A 271 -11.02 30.31 6.56
C GLY A 271 -11.11 29.01 7.38
N GLY A 272 -10.18 28.82 8.32
CA GLY A 272 -10.11 27.60 9.14
C GLY A 272 -9.53 26.37 8.44
N LYS A 273 -9.04 26.50 7.20
CA LYS A 273 -8.42 25.41 6.44
C LYS A 273 -6.93 25.67 6.23
N TRP A 274 -6.11 24.70 6.59
CA TRP A 274 -4.67 24.77 6.35
C TRP A 274 -4.37 24.81 4.85
N THR A 275 -3.26 25.43 4.46
CA THR A 275 -2.78 25.44 3.07
C THR A 275 -1.28 25.68 3.09
N PHE A 276 -0.60 25.26 2.04
CA PHE A 276 0.69 25.90 1.77
C PHE A 276 0.44 27.29 1.17
N ARG A 277 1.50 28.09 1.15
CA ARG A 277 1.66 29.28 0.34
C ARG A 277 2.81 29.00 -0.60
N ASP A 278 2.61 29.30 -1.87
CA ASP A 278 3.70 29.26 -2.82
C ASP A 278 4.67 30.45 -2.62
N PRO A 279 5.84 30.43 -3.26
CA PRO A 279 6.84 31.50 -3.12
C PRO A 279 6.35 32.92 -3.45
N ASP A 280 5.31 33.08 -4.26
CA ASP A 280 4.72 34.38 -4.59
C ASP A 280 3.56 34.76 -3.64
N GLY A 281 3.25 33.91 -2.65
CA GLY A 281 2.26 34.14 -1.59
C GLY A 281 0.85 33.63 -1.90
N TYR A 282 0.64 32.90 -2.99
CA TYR A 282 -0.67 32.34 -3.34
C TYR A 282 -0.96 31.04 -2.57
N PRO A 283 -2.23 30.73 -2.23
CA PRO A 283 -2.57 29.46 -1.59
C PRO A 283 -2.18 28.27 -2.47
N PHE A 284 -1.50 27.28 -1.91
CA PHE A 284 -1.06 26.07 -2.60
C PHE A 284 -1.60 24.82 -1.91
N TRP A 285 -2.19 23.92 -2.71
CA TRP A 285 -2.58 22.57 -2.26
C TRP A 285 -1.81 21.57 -3.11
N SER A 286 -1.08 20.65 -2.47
CA SER A 286 -0.14 19.75 -3.14
C SER A 286 -0.86 18.54 -3.73
N LEU A 287 -1.17 18.60 -5.03
CA LEU A 287 -1.72 17.49 -5.81
C LEU A 287 -0.58 16.83 -6.58
N GLY A 288 -0.16 15.66 -6.09
CA GLY A 288 1.10 15.06 -6.56
C GLY A 288 1.06 13.57 -6.82
N ILE A 289 2.18 13.08 -7.33
CA ILE A 289 2.46 11.67 -7.64
C ILE A 289 3.85 11.34 -7.09
N ASP A 290 4.00 10.18 -6.47
CA ASP A 290 5.28 9.64 -6.00
C ASP A 290 6.06 8.93 -7.12
N CYS A 291 7.36 8.76 -6.94
CA CYS A 291 8.24 8.01 -7.82
C CYS A 291 8.28 8.50 -9.28
N VAL A 292 8.06 9.79 -9.54
CA VAL A 292 8.13 10.33 -10.90
C VAL A 292 9.55 10.20 -11.43
N ASN A 293 9.73 9.44 -12.51
CA ASN A 293 11.03 9.07 -13.06
C ASN A 293 11.98 8.41 -12.03
N ALA A 294 11.46 7.64 -11.08
CA ALA A 294 12.29 7.00 -10.06
C ALA A 294 13.34 6.07 -10.67
N SER A 295 14.59 6.23 -10.25
CA SER A 295 15.68 5.29 -10.51
C SER A 295 15.79 4.23 -9.40
N GLY A 296 16.26 3.01 -9.71
CA GLY A 296 16.67 2.02 -8.70
C GLY A 296 15.76 0.79 -8.59
N ALA A 297 15.76 0.15 -7.41
CA ALA A 297 15.24 -1.20 -7.18
C ALA A 297 13.73 -1.38 -7.45
N SER A 298 12.92 -0.32 -7.24
CA SER A 298 11.50 -0.31 -7.61
C SER A 298 11.24 -0.21 -9.12
N GLY A 299 12.24 0.24 -9.88
CA GLY A 299 12.22 0.31 -11.35
C GLY A 299 12.87 -0.91 -12.01
N SER A 300 12.94 -2.06 -11.33
CA SER A 300 13.57 -3.27 -11.87
C SER A 300 12.86 -4.55 -11.42
N THR A 301 13.11 -5.64 -12.13
CA THR A 301 12.73 -6.99 -11.69
C THR A 301 13.94 -7.94 -11.74
N ILE A 302 14.07 -8.80 -10.73
CA ILE A 302 15.16 -9.77 -10.64
C ILE A 302 15.03 -10.84 -11.74
N VAL A 303 16.14 -11.20 -12.37
CA VAL A 303 16.17 -12.20 -13.44
C VAL A 303 16.81 -13.50 -12.98
N THR A 304 17.78 -13.42 -12.07
CA THR A 304 18.48 -14.60 -11.51
C THR A 304 17.50 -15.62 -10.95
N GLY A 305 17.55 -16.85 -11.46
CA GLY A 305 16.67 -17.95 -11.04
C GLY A 305 15.23 -17.82 -11.54
N ARG A 306 14.97 -16.88 -12.45
CA ARG A 306 13.66 -16.56 -13.03
C ARG A 306 13.74 -16.36 -14.55
N GLU A 307 14.80 -16.84 -15.19
CA GLU A 307 15.07 -16.65 -16.61
C GLU A 307 13.93 -17.19 -17.48
N ASN A 308 13.31 -18.29 -17.06
CA ASN A 308 12.17 -18.92 -17.74
C ASN A 308 10.89 -18.07 -17.73
N TYR A 309 10.85 -16.95 -17.01
CA TYR A 309 9.67 -16.06 -16.99
C TYR A 309 9.60 -15.19 -18.23
N PHE A 310 10.74 -14.90 -18.84
CA PHE A 310 10.91 -13.85 -19.84
C PHE A 310 11.14 -14.44 -21.23
N GLU A 311 10.41 -13.96 -22.22
CA GLU A 311 10.69 -14.29 -23.64
C GLU A 311 12.07 -13.77 -24.06
N LYS A 312 12.46 -12.61 -23.54
CA LYS A 312 13.71 -11.94 -23.89
C LYS A 312 14.29 -11.20 -22.69
N ILE A 313 15.56 -11.47 -22.42
CA ILE A 313 16.39 -10.73 -21.47
C ILE A 313 17.44 -10.01 -22.30
N ASP A 314 17.40 -8.68 -22.31
CA ASP A 314 18.38 -7.87 -23.03
C ASP A 314 19.56 -7.54 -22.11
N PRO A 315 20.77 -8.09 -22.36
CA PRO A 315 21.93 -7.88 -21.50
C PRO A 315 22.30 -6.41 -21.32
N LYS A 316 21.95 -5.52 -22.26
CA LYS A 316 22.22 -4.06 -22.15
C LYS A 316 21.51 -3.44 -20.95
N TYR A 317 20.39 -4.01 -20.50
CA TYR A 317 19.55 -3.46 -19.42
C TYR A 317 19.58 -4.32 -18.16
N VAL A 318 20.55 -5.23 -18.07
CA VAL A 318 20.77 -6.10 -16.90
C VAL A 318 21.95 -5.57 -16.09
N TRP A 319 21.78 -5.47 -14.77
CA TRP A 319 22.88 -5.18 -13.84
C TRP A 319 22.87 -6.15 -12.65
N GLY A 320 24.01 -6.28 -11.98
CA GLY A 320 24.15 -7.04 -10.73
C GLY A 320 24.02 -6.15 -9.50
N GLY A 321 23.77 -6.76 -8.33
CA GLY A 321 23.70 -6.04 -7.06
C GLY A 321 22.29 -5.87 -6.49
N ALA A 322 21.25 -6.16 -7.27
CA ALA A 322 19.87 -6.14 -6.81
C ALA A 322 19.66 -7.23 -5.74
N ARG A 323 18.79 -7.00 -4.77
CA ARG A 323 18.49 -7.98 -3.71
C ARG A 323 16.99 -8.08 -3.52
N PHE A 324 16.49 -9.30 -3.33
CA PHE A 324 15.14 -9.45 -2.79
C PHE A 324 15.12 -8.98 -1.35
N TYR A 325 13.99 -8.44 -0.92
CA TYR A 325 13.73 -8.09 0.46
C TYR A 325 12.62 -8.97 1.02
N ASP A 326 12.95 -9.76 2.04
CA ASP A 326 11.97 -10.56 2.77
C ASP A 326 11.39 -9.71 3.90
N THR A 327 10.20 -9.16 3.69
CA THR A 327 9.51 -8.32 4.67
C THR A 327 9.16 -9.05 5.96
N LYS A 328 9.14 -10.39 5.99
CA LYS A 328 8.88 -11.18 7.20
C LYS A 328 10.13 -11.32 8.06
N LYS A 329 11.29 -11.46 7.41
CA LYS A 329 12.58 -11.58 8.09
C LYS A 329 13.23 -10.23 8.38
N GLY A 330 12.92 -9.22 7.58
CA GLY A 330 13.58 -7.91 7.64
C GLY A 330 14.99 -7.95 7.04
N GLU A 331 15.19 -8.80 6.02
CA GLU A 331 16.51 -9.17 5.50
C GLU A 331 16.53 -9.11 3.97
N HIS A 332 17.70 -8.79 3.43
CA HIS A 332 17.94 -8.85 2.01
C HIS A 332 18.60 -10.17 1.61
N SER A 333 18.23 -10.69 0.44
CA SER A 333 18.93 -11.81 -0.19
C SER A 333 20.37 -11.44 -0.56
N GLU A 334 21.13 -12.44 -0.99
CA GLU A 334 22.38 -12.20 -1.72
C GLU A 334 22.16 -11.36 -3.00
N PRO A 335 23.19 -10.64 -3.48
CA PRO A 335 23.14 -9.90 -4.74
C PRO A 335 22.77 -10.79 -5.93
N MET A 336 21.88 -10.28 -6.78
CA MET A 336 21.32 -10.93 -7.95
C MET A 336 21.36 -10.00 -9.16
N LYS A 337 21.13 -10.56 -10.36
CA LYS A 337 20.93 -9.79 -11.58
C LYS A 337 19.47 -9.33 -11.68
N ALA A 338 19.26 -8.08 -12.07
CA ALA A 338 17.96 -7.50 -12.34
C ALA A 338 17.93 -6.79 -13.70
N MET A 339 16.74 -6.65 -14.27
CA MET A 339 16.49 -5.98 -15.55
C MET A 339 15.51 -4.81 -15.39
N ASN A 340 15.74 -3.72 -16.12
CA ASN A 340 14.85 -2.55 -16.18
C ASN A 340 14.12 -2.49 -17.53
N PHE A 341 12.88 -2.97 -17.57
CA PHE A 341 12.07 -2.89 -18.79
C PHE A 341 11.66 -1.45 -19.09
N ASN A 342 11.39 -0.62 -18.08
CA ASN A 342 11.03 0.78 -18.26
C ASN A 342 12.10 1.54 -19.05
N ALA A 343 13.37 1.45 -18.64
CA ALA A 343 14.47 2.13 -19.32
C ALA A 343 14.62 1.67 -20.77
N ARG A 344 14.49 0.37 -21.03
CA ARG A 344 14.55 -0.18 -22.38
C ARG A 344 13.35 0.24 -23.24
N ASN A 345 12.15 0.22 -22.69
CA ASN A 345 10.94 0.62 -23.41
C ASN A 345 10.92 2.13 -23.67
N MET A 346 11.41 2.94 -22.72
CA MET A 346 11.67 4.37 -22.93
C MET A 346 12.64 4.60 -24.09
N HIS A 347 13.75 3.85 -24.15
CA HIS A 347 14.68 3.93 -25.27
C HIS A 347 14.01 3.50 -26.59
N LYS A 348 13.24 2.41 -26.62
CA LYS A 348 12.47 2.01 -27.82
C LYS A 348 11.48 3.10 -28.27
N LYS A 349 10.83 3.79 -27.33
CA LYS A 349 9.81 4.80 -27.62
C LYS A 349 10.39 6.15 -28.09
N TYR A 350 11.48 6.60 -27.50
CA TYR A 350 12.00 7.96 -27.68
C TYR A 350 13.40 8.04 -28.29
N GLY A 351 14.13 6.94 -28.38
CA GLY A 351 15.57 6.99 -28.62
C GLY A 351 16.34 7.39 -27.36
N GLU A 352 17.59 7.80 -27.54
CA GLU A 352 18.38 8.43 -26.47
C GLU A 352 17.78 9.83 -26.19
N MET A 353 17.41 10.08 -24.94
CA MET A 353 16.83 11.36 -24.51
C MET A 353 17.85 12.19 -23.74
N SER A 354 17.97 13.47 -24.10
CA SER A 354 18.70 14.44 -23.27
C SER A 354 17.96 14.69 -21.95
N GLN A 355 18.63 15.34 -20.99
CA GLN A 355 17.97 15.76 -19.75
C GLN A 355 16.82 16.75 -20.04
N ASP A 356 16.98 17.65 -21.01
CA ASP A 356 15.96 18.62 -21.40
C ASP A 356 14.73 17.95 -22.03
N ASP A 357 14.93 16.88 -22.81
CA ASP A 357 13.81 16.11 -23.37
C ASP A 357 13.01 15.41 -22.25
N LYS A 358 13.69 14.87 -21.23
CA LYS A 358 13.02 14.26 -20.07
C LYS A 358 12.25 15.32 -19.28
N VAL A 359 12.86 16.49 -19.08
CA VAL A 359 12.22 17.64 -18.44
C VAL A 359 10.97 18.05 -19.21
N ALA A 360 11.06 18.20 -20.53
CA ALA A 360 9.95 18.59 -21.38
C ALA A 360 8.82 17.55 -21.37
N LEU A 361 9.15 16.25 -21.43
CA LEU A 361 8.18 15.16 -21.37
C LEU A 361 7.40 15.18 -20.05
N ILE A 362 8.11 15.20 -18.92
CA ILE A 362 7.46 15.18 -17.61
C ILE A 362 6.69 16.48 -17.35
N ARG A 363 7.27 17.64 -17.66
CA ARG A 363 6.58 18.94 -17.56
C ARG A 363 5.29 18.94 -18.39
N GLY A 364 5.35 18.46 -19.62
CA GLY A 364 4.21 18.38 -20.52
C GLY A 364 3.08 17.52 -19.95
N ARG A 365 3.41 16.31 -19.46
CA ARG A 365 2.44 15.40 -18.83
C ARG A 365 1.81 16.00 -17.59
N LEU A 366 2.63 16.39 -16.61
CA LEU A 366 2.13 16.84 -15.32
C LEU A 366 1.29 18.11 -15.45
N ASN A 367 1.70 19.06 -16.30
CA ASN A 367 0.90 20.26 -16.58
C ASN A 367 -0.43 19.93 -17.27
N ALA A 368 -0.43 19.05 -18.27
CA ALA A 368 -1.66 18.65 -18.97
C ALA A 368 -2.62 17.90 -18.02
N TRP A 369 -2.10 17.04 -17.16
CA TRP A 369 -2.89 16.27 -16.18
C TRP A 369 -3.26 17.12 -14.96
N GLY A 370 -2.72 18.34 -14.84
CA GLY A 370 -2.97 19.25 -13.72
C GLY A 370 -2.31 18.85 -12.41
N VAL A 371 -1.30 17.99 -12.44
CA VAL A 371 -0.44 17.68 -11.30
C VAL A 371 0.46 18.90 -11.05
N ASN A 372 0.46 19.42 -9.83
CA ASN A 372 1.20 20.64 -9.48
C ASN A 372 2.35 20.38 -8.50
N SER A 373 2.61 19.14 -8.14
CA SER A 373 3.77 18.76 -7.32
C SER A 373 4.17 17.30 -7.50
N SER A 374 5.36 16.93 -7.06
CA SER A 374 5.76 15.53 -6.88
C SER A 374 5.95 15.18 -5.41
N GLY A 375 5.70 13.91 -5.09
CA GLY A 375 5.91 13.33 -3.77
C GLY A 375 7.26 12.61 -3.64
N ALA A 376 7.30 11.64 -2.72
CA ALA A 376 8.51 10.93 -2.34
C ALA A 376 9.12 10.14 -3.50
N TRP A 377 10.44 9.94 -3.44
CA TRP A 377 11.23 9.15 -4.39
C TRP A 377 11.10 9.53 -5.86
N SER A 378 10.59 10.72 -6.16
CA SER A 378 10.66 11.30 -7.50
C SER A 378 12.08 11.78 -7.80
N ASP A 379 12.43 11.89 -9.08
CA ASP A 379 13.68 12.52 -9.50
C ASP A 379 13.61 14.04 -9.22
N GLU A 380 14.10 14.43 -8.04
CA GLU A 380 14.01 15.79 -7.51
C GLU A 380 14.72 16.83 -8.41
N HIS A 381 15.86 16.46 -9.03
CA HIS A 381 16.55 17.35 -9.98
C HIS A 381 15.76 17.51 -11.28
N LEU A 382 15.14 16.43 -11.77
CA LEU A 382 14.23 16.50 -12.92
C LEU A 382 13.02 17.40 -12.63
N MET A 383 12.41 17.28 -11.44
CA MET A 383 11.29 18.14 -11.03
C MET A 383 11.69 19.61 -10.95
N ASN A 384 12.87 19.86 -10.35
CA ASN A 384 13.43 21.21 -10.27
C ASN A 384 13.64 21.80 -11.67
N GLY A 385 14.27 21.06 -12.60
CA GLY A 385 14.42 21.47 -14.00
C GLY A 385 13.09 21.63 -14.73
N ALA A 386 12.08 20.83 -14.37
CA ALA A 386 10.72 20.94 -14.87
C ALA A 386 9.93 22.13 -14.32
N ASN A 387 10.49 22.88 -13.34
CA ASN A 387 9.79 23.95 -12.63
C ASN A 387 8.49 23.44 -11.98
N ILE A 388 8.52 22.21 -11.46
CA ILE A 388 7.40 21.59 -10.75
C ILE A 388 7.78 21.50 -9.28
N PRO A 389 6.95 22.03 -8.36
CA PRO A 389 7.20 21.89 -6.93
C PRO A 389 7.40 20.44 -6.50
N PHE A 390 8.35 20.18 -5.59
CA PHE A 390 8.68 18.82 -5.18
C PHE A 390 8.98 18.72 -3.68
N SER A 391 8.88 17.51 -3.16
CA SER A 391 9.34 17.16 -1.81
C SER A 391 10.66 16.41 -1.91
N VAL A 392 11.63 16.77 -1.07
CA VAL A 392 12.90 16.05 -0.96
C VAL A 392 12.72 14.83 -0.05
N THR A 393 13.29 13.69 -0.43
CA THR A 393 13.36 12.50 0.43
C THR A 393 14.77 12.36 1.02
N LEU A 394 14.85 12.28 2.35
CA LEU A 394 16.07 12.07 3.12
C LEU A 394 15.98 10.76 3.91
N GLY A 395 17.13 10.17 4.23
CA GLY A 395 17.23 9.07 5.19
C GLY A 395 17.90 9.54 6.47
N SER A 396 17.37 9.14 7.62
CA SER A 396 18.03 9.41 8.89
C SER A 396 19.27 8.53 9.09
N GLY A 397 20.11 8.90 10.05
CA GLY A 397 21.26 8.10 10.45
C GLY A 397 20.82 6.75 11.02
N ARG A 398 21.58 5.69 10.72
CA ARG A 398 21.35 4.35 11.27
C ARG A 398 22.66 3.71 11.72
N PRO A 399 23.37 4.31 12.69
CA PRO A 399 24.67 3.81 13.14
C PRO A 399 24.55 2.45 13.85
N ALA A 400 23.43 2.19 14.51
CA ALA A 400 23.13 0.95 15.20
C ALA A 400 21.62 0.67 15.22
N TYR A 401 21.25 -0.57 15.54
CA TYR A 401 19.87 -1.01 15.70
C TYR A 401 19.67 -1.67 17.06
N LEU A 402 18.55 -1.41 17.71
CA LEU A 402 18.17 -2.11 18.94
C LEU A 402 18.00 -3.60 18.67
N ALA A 403 18.51 -4.44 19.56
CA ALA A 403 18.59 -5.88 19.37
C ALA A 403 18.07 -6.66 20.59
N PRO A 404 16.78 -6.56 20.93
CA PRO A 404 16.22 -7.31 22.05
C PRO A 404 16.33 -8.83 21.81
N GLU A 405 16.91 -9.56 22.77
CA GLU A 405 17.10 -11.02 22.67
C GLU A 405 15.82 -11.81 22.98
N ASN A 406 14.92 -11.22 23.78
CA ASN A 406 13.60 -11.76 24.02
C ASN A 406 12.75 -11.65 22.75
N LYS A 407 12.47 -12.81 22.14
CA LYS A 407 11.68 -12.92 20.89
C LYS A 407 10.27 -12.34 20.99
N ASN A 408 9.73 -12.19 22.20
CA ASN A 408 8.41 -11.59 22.43
C ASN A 408 8.44 -10.04 22.47
N LEU A 409 9.63 -9.44 22.45
CA LEU A 409 9.85 -7.99 22.51
C LEU A 409 10.54 -7.45 21.23
N LYS A 410 10.44 -8.18 20.12
CA LYS A 410 10.99 -7.76 18.83
C LYS A 410 10.34 -6.46 18.35
N LEU A 411 11.18 -5.50 17.94
CA LEU A 411 10.74 -4.18 17.48
C LEU A 411 10.72 -4.01 15.96
N ASP A 412 11.38 -4.91 15.21
CA ASP A 412 11.48 -4.75 13.75
C ASP A 412 10.09 -4.85 13.10
N LEU A 413 9.82 -3.96 12.15
CA LEU A 413 8.61 -3.97 11.33
C LEU A 413 8.98 -3.78 9.88
N PHE A 414 8.30 -4.54 9.01
CA PHE A 414 8.28 -4.50 7.55
C PHE A 414 9.59 -4.17 6.85
N TRP A 415 10.06 -2.91 6.89
CA TRP A 415 11.15 -2.34 6.09
C TRP A 415 12.50 -2.24 6.78
N THR A 416 12.54 -2.24 8.12
CA THR A 416 13.80 -2.01 8.83
C THR A 416 13.74 -2.55 10.25
N LYS A 417 14.92 -2.92 10.76
CA LYS A 417 15.16 -3.06 12.20
C LYS A 417 14.99 -1.71 12.89
N PHE A 418 14.66 -1.72 14.18
CA PHE A 418 14.45 -0.48 14.94
C PHE A 418 15.80 0.21 15.24
N PRO A 419 16.10 1.41 14.73
CA PRO A 419 17.38 2.08 14.96
C PRO A 419 17.56 2.55 16.42
N ASP A 420 18.79 2.56 16.92
CA ASP A 420 19.12 3.16 18.21
C ASP A 420 19.28 4.69 18.05
N TYR A 421 18.19 5.43 18.22
CA TYR A 421 18.17 6.88 18.03
C TYR A 421 18.92 7.67 19.11
N LEU A 422 19.34 7.02 20.20
CA LEU A 422 20.19 7.63 21.23
C LEU A 422 21.68 7.35 21.00
N HIS A 423 22.04 6.67 19.91
CA HIS A 423 23.42 6.54 19.50
C HIS A 423 24.04 7.92 19.17
N PRO A 424 25.25 8.25 19.66
CA PRO A 424 25.84 9.59 19.54
C PRO A 424 26.00 10.07 18.09
N ASP A 425 26.30 9.16 17.16
CA ASP A 425 26.43 9.50 15.74
C ASP A 425 25.10 9.68 14.99
N PHE A 426 23.95 9.34 15.58
CA PHE A 426 22.66 9.39 14.90
C PHE A 426 22.35 10.78 14.34
N ALA A 427 22.41 11.81 15.20
CA ALA A 427 22.10 13.18 14.81
C ALA A 427 23.12 13.74 13.80
N LYS A 428 24.40 13.40 13.97
CA LYS A 428 25.48 13.81 13.05
C LYS A 428 25.26 13.24 11.66
N ILE A 429 25.06 11.93 11.53
CA ILE A 429 24.83 11.27 10.23
C ILE A 429 23.55 11.80 9.58
N THR A 430 22.50 12.07 10.38
CA THR A 430 21.24 12.65 9.87
C THR A 430 21.48 14.04 9.27
N LYS A 431 22.27 14.90 9.94
CA LYS A 431 22.69 16.21 9.40
C LYS A 431 23.52 16.09 8.12
N GLU A 432 24.48 15.17 8.09
CA GLU A 432 25.31 14.90 6.92
C GLU A 432 24.48 14.43 5.72
N ASN A 433 23.45 13.60 5.94
CA ASN A 433 22.54 13.16 4.89
C ASN A 433 21.69 14.31 4.33
N ALA A 434 21.20 15.21 5.19
CA ALA A 434 20.46 16.40 4.74
C ALA A 434 21.36 17.36 3.94
N ALA A 435 22.62 17.56 4.38
CA ALA A 435 23.58 18.44 3.71
C ALA A 435 23.88 18.02 2.26
N LYS A 436 23.83 16.71 1.95
CA LYS A 436 24.03 16.19 0.59
C LYS A 436 22.95 16.64 -0.41
N LYS A 437 21.81 17.12 0.07
CA LYS A 437 20.70 17.63 -0.76
C LYS A 437 20.39 19.11 -0.48
N ALA A 438 21.35 19.86 0.06
CA ALA A 438 21.14 21.26 0.43
C ALA A 438 20.77 22.13 -0.78
N ASP A 439 21.30 21.86 -1.96
CA ASP A 439 20.95 22.56 -3.21
C ASP A 439 19.46 22.40 -3.56
N LEU A 440 18.95 21.17 -3.48
CA LEU A 440 17.54 20.85 -3.69
C LEU A 440 16.67 21.47 -2.61
N LEU A 441 17.06 21.36 -1.33
CA LEU A 441 16.33 21.94 -0.21
C LEU A 441 16.23 23.47 -0.33
N ASN A 442 17.26 24.13 -0.86
CA ASN A 442 17.28 25.59 -1.08
C ASN A 442 16.66 26.03 -2.42
N SER A 443 16.18 25.11 -3.27
CA SER A 443 15.41 25.46 -4.46
C SER A 443 14.07 26.10 -4.10
N PRO A 444 13.63 27.19 -4.74
CA PRO A 444 12.31 27.78 -4.50
C PRO A 444 11.15 26.83 -4.88
N TYR A 445 11.42 25.77 -5.67
CA TYR A 445 10.45 24.72 -5.98
C TYR A 445 10.36 23.64 -4.88
N CYS A 446 11.30 23.60 -3.93
CA CYS A 446 11.22 22.65 -2.83
C CYS A 446 10.15 23.07 -1.80
N ILE A 447 9.14 22.22 -1.63
CA ILE A 447 8.10 22.38 -0.61
C ILE A 447 8.70 22.09 0.78
N GLY A 448 9.49 21.02 0.88
CA GLY A 448 10.04 20.54 2.15
C GLY A 448 10.66 19.15 2.00
N ALA A 449 11.02 18.55 3.13
CA ALA A 449 11.69 17.25 3.19
C ALA A 449 10.92 16.22 4.03
N PHE A 450 10.71 15.03 3.46
CA PHE A 450 10.44 13.82 4.22
C PHE A 450 11.77 13.27 4.76
N VAL A 451 11.76 12.77 6.00
CA VAL A 451 12.88 12.01 6.56
C VAL A 451 12.37 10.61 6.90
N ASP A 452 12.90 9.61 6.20
CA ASP A 452 12.42 8.22 6.22
C ASP A 452 10.97 8.01 5.75
N ASN A 453 10.51 6.77 5.83
CA ASN A 453 9.17 6.32 5.49
C ASN A 453 8.80 5.10 6.32
N GLU A 454 7.58 5.07 6.88
CA GLU A 454 7.00 3.87 7.54
C GLU A 454 7.94 3.17 8.53
N LEU A 455 8.54 3.98 9.40
CA LEU A 455 9.43 3.50 10.45
C LEU A 455 8.74 2.50 11.39
N PRO A 456 9.50 1.61 12.06
CA PRO A 456 8.98 0.53 12.87
C PRO A 456 8.48 1.02 14.26
N TRP A 457 7.75 2.12 14.28
CA TRP A 457 7.09 2.63 15.48
C TRP A 457 6.07 1.61 15.98
N GLN A 458 6.16 1.29 17.26
CA GLN A 458 5.27 0.33 17.90
C GLN A 458 3.91 0.97 18.16
N GLY A 459 2.84 0.19 18.17
CA GLY A 459 1.49 0.69 18.51
C GLY A 459 1.22 0.73 20.01
N LYS A 460 1.87 -0.14 20.78
CA LYS A 460 1.70 -0.22 22.24
C LYS A 460 2.68 0.71 22.95
N VAL A 461 2.14 1.65 23.73
CA VAL A 461 2.92 2.53 24.61
C VAL A 461 3.81 1.71 25.55
N GLY A 462 5.06 2.14 25.70
CA GLY A 462 6.09 1.51 26.51
C GLY A 462 6.71 0.25 25.90
N LEU A 463 6.28 -0.23 24.72
CA LEU A 463 6.86 -1.45 24.15
C LEU A 463 8.33 -1.23 23.78
N ILE A 464 8.69 -0.07 23.23
CA ILE A 464 10.09 0.26 22.91
C ILE A 464 10.93 0.26 24.20
N GLY A 465 10.45 0.94 25.25
CA GLY A 465 11.16 0.99 26.55
C GLY A 465 11.30 -0.39 27.22
N ARG A 466 10.25 -1.21 27.18
CA ARG A 466 10.26 -2.58 27.72
C ARG A 466 11.26 -3.47 26.99
N ALA A 467 11.37 -3.33 25.67
CA ALA A 467 12.33 -4.10 24.86
C ALA A 467 13.79 -3.85 25.25
N LEU A 468 14.11 -2.66 25.78
CA LEU A 468 15.46 -2.33 26.25
C LEU A 468 15.94 -3.25 27.38
N LEU A 469 15.05 -3.83 28.17
CA LEU A 469 15.41 -4.79 29.23
C LEU A 469 16.15 -6.02 28.69
N SER A 470 15.87 -6.39 27.43
CA SER A 470 16.47 -7.54 26.77
C SER A 470 17.53 -7.16 25.72
N CYS A 471 17.86 -5.88 25.60
CA CYS A 471 18.91 -5.41 24.69
C CYS A 471 20.32 -5.64 25.29
N PRO A 472 21.37 -5.75 24.46
CA PRO A 472 22.76 -5.77 24.93
C PRO A 472 23.14 -4.54 25.78
N ALA A 473 24.09 -4.73 26.69
CA ALA A 473 24.49 -3.74 27.71
C ALA A 473 25.09 -2.46 27.11
N GLU A 474 25.74 -2.60 25.96
CA GLU A 474 26.45 -1.55 25.22
C GLU A 474 25.53 -0.67 24.37
N GLN A 475 24.24 -1.01 24.24
CA GLN A 475 23.31 -0.21 23.43
C GLN A 475 22.99 1.11 24.15
N HIS A 476 23.08 2.22 23.42
CA HIS A 476 23.02 3.57 23.98
C HIS A 476 21.64 3.87 24.57
N SER A 477 20.58 3.37 23.94
CA SER A 477 19.24 3.48 24.51
C SER A 477 19.10 2.72 25.84
N LYS A 478 19.75 1.56 26.02
CA LYS A 478 19.70 0.81 27.29
C LYS A 478 20.49 1.53 28.40
N ILE A 479 21.65 2.08 28.04
CA ILE A 479 22.47 2.92 28.94
C ILE A 479 21.68 4.15 29.39
N ALA A 480 21.05 4.86 28.46
CA ALA A 480 20.19 6.01 28.77
C ALA A 480 19.01 5.61 29.66
N PHE A 481 18.44 4.41 29.45
CA PHE A 481 17.35 3.93 30.30
C PHE A 481 17.81 3.68 31.74
N ARG A 482 18.96 3.01 31.94
CA ARG A 482 19.58 2.85 33.26
C ARG A 482 19.76 4.20 33.95
N ASP A 483 20.32 5.19 33.24
CA ASP A 483 20.63 6.50 33.82
C ASP A 483 19.37 7.27 34.22
N MET A 484 18.30 7.14 33.41
CA MET A 484 16.99 7.69 33.73
C MET A 484 16.39 7.05 34.99
N LEU A 485 16.47 5.73 35.11
CA LEU A 485 15.99 5.00 36.29
C LEU A 485 16.82 5.33 37.54
N LYS A 486 18.14 5.43 37.41
CA LYS A 486 19.06 5.82 38.49
C LYS A 486 18.72 7.20 39.04
N LYS A 487 18.39 8.15 38.16
CA LYS A 487 17.94 9.49 38.57
C LYS A 487 16.58 9.47 39.29
N LYS A 488 15.65 8.61 38.86
CA LYS A 488 14.29 8.52 39.43
C LYS A 488 14.26 7.80 40.79
N TYR A 489 14.94 6.66 40.90
CA TYR A 489 14.83 5.77 42.06
C TYR A 489 15.94 5.94 43.08
N SER A 490 16.95 6.78 42.82
CA SER A 490 18.14 7.04 43.65
C SER A 490 19.08 5.82 43.84
N ASP A 491 18.58 4.65 44.24
CA ASP A 491 19.31 3.39 44.35
C ASP A 491 18.58 2.19 43.73
N ILE A 492 19.27 1.05 43.61
CA ILE A 492 18.75 -0.15 42.97
C ILE A 492 17.67 -0.85 43.80
N SER A 493 17.69 -0.70 45.13
CA SER A 493 16.69 -1.32 46.02
C SER A 493 15.33 -0.67 45.86
N ALA A 494 15.28 0.64 45.66
CA ALA A 494 14.04 1.36 45.33
C ALA A 494 13.46 0.93 43.98
N LEU A 495 14.31 0.72 42.95
CA LEU A 495 13.88 0.15 41.67
C LEU A 495 13.31 -1.27 41.88
N ASN A 496 14.03 -2.13 42.58
CA ASN A 496 13.62 -3.51 42.86
C ASN A 496 12.27 -3.59 43.56
N ALA A 497 12.04 -2.71 44.56
CA ALA A 497 10.75 -2.61 45.23
C ALA A 497 9.63 -2.18 44.28
N ALA A 498 9.86 -1.17 43.43
CA ALA A 498 8.86 -0.66 42.50
C ALA A 498 8.53 -1.64 41.36
N TRP A 499 9.55 -2.32 40.83
CA TRP A 499 9.45 -3.18 39.66
C TRP A 499 9.21 -4.64 39.98
N LYS A 500 9.35 -5.04 41.26
CA LYS A 500 9.42 -6.43 41.72
C LYS A 500 10.56 -7.19 41.02
N SER A 501 11.71 -6.53 40.88
CA SER A 501 12.94 -7.10 40.32
C SER A 501 13.93 -7.45 41.42
N ASP A 502 15.04 -8.07 41.03
CA ASP A 502 16.10 -8.55 41.92
C ASP A 502 17.51 -8.14 41.47
N TYR A 503 17.64 -6.99 40.80
CA TYR A 503 18.92 -6.50 40.31
C TYR A 503 19.90 -6.25 41.47
N LYS A 504 21.14 -6.71 41.32
CA LYS A 504 22.18 -6.52 42.34
C LYS A 504 22.63 -5.07 42.44
N ASP A 505 22.82 -4.43 41.29
CA ASP A 505 23.22 -3.04 41.12
C ASP A 505 22.82 -2.54 39.71
N TRP A 506 23.25 -1.33 39.37
CA TRP A 506 22.97 -0.72 38.07
C TRP A 506 23.71 -1.36 36.89
N GLU A 507 24.83 -2.04 37.14
CA GLU A 507 25.56 -2.78 36.10
C GLU A 507 24.90 -4.13 35.85
N ASP A 508 24.35 -4.77 36.88
CA ASP A 508 23.51 -5.96 36.74
C ASP A 508 22.25 -5.65 35.90
N PHE A 509 21.62 -4.48 36.07
CA PHE A 509 20.53 -4.03 35.18
C PHE A 509 20.95 -3.98 33.71
N LEU A 510 22.16 -3.49 33.40
CA LEU A 510 22.64 -3.46 32.02
C LEU A 510 22.99 -4.84 31.48
N ALA A 511 23.62 -5.67 32.31
CA ALA A 511 24.09 -6.99 31.90
C ALA A 511 22.94 -8.00 31.69
N ARG A 512 21.90 -7.94 32.54
CA ARG A 512 20.75 -8.84 32.49
C ARG A 512 19.91 -8.57 31.24
N LYS A 513 19.42 -9.65 30.62
CA LYS A 513 18.58 -9.64 29.40
C LYS A 513 17.35 -10.56 29.50
N ASP A 514 17.25 -11.24 30.63
CA ASP A 514 16.31 -12.31 30.98
C ASP A 514 15.17 -11.82 31.90
N PHE A 515 15.25 -10.58 32.41
CA PHE A 515 14.18 -9.97 33.18
C PHE A 515 13.13 -9.32 32.29
N ASP A 516 11.86 -9.48 32.66
CA ASP A 516 10.72 -8.83 32.02
C ASP A 516 9.63 -8.55 33.08
N THR A 517 8.94 -7.41 32.95
CA THR A 517 7.85 -7.02 33.86
C THR A 517 6.80 -6.19 33.13
N THR A 518 5.61 -6.13 33.71
CA THR A 518 4.47 -5.31 33.24
C THR A 518 3.79 -4.57 34.39
N VAL A 519 4.47 -4.42 35.53
CA VAL A 519 3.88 -3.68 36.65
C VAL A 519 3.69 -2.21 36.29
N PRO A 520 2.66 -1.51 36.83
CA PRO A 520 2.35 -0.14 36.45
C PRO A 520 3.53 0.84 36.55
N ALA A 521 4.32 0.75 37.62
CA ALA A 521 5.50 1.60 37.81
C ALA A 521 6.51 1.47 36.66
N ALA A 522 6.81 0.23 36.23
CA ALA A 522 7.69 -0.03 35.10
C ALA A 522 7.08 0.45 33.77
N GLN A 523 5.76 0.32 33.61
CA GLN A 523 5.07 0.79 32.41
C GLN A 523 5.17 2.31 32.23
N GLU A 524 5.12 3.09 33.31
CA GLU A 524 5.37 4.54 33.28
C GLU A 524 6.81 4.86 32.88
N ASP A 525 7.79 4.12 33.41
CA ASP A 525 9.20 4.28 33.05
C ASP A 525 9.48 3.91 31.59
N PHE A 526 8.86 2.83 31.10
CA PHE A 526 8.97 2.43 29.69
C PHE A 526 8.41 3.50 28.76
N ALA A 527 7.29 4.11 29.12
CA ALA A 527 6.72 5.24 28.37
C ALA A 527 7.64 6.47 28.41
N ALA A 528 8.28 6.74 29.55
CA ALA A 528 9.19 7.87 29.71
C ALA A 528 10.44 7.75 28.81
N ILE A 529 11.13 6.60 28.81
CA ILE A 529 12.29 6.40 27.92
C ILE A 529 11.87 6.34 26.44
N GLU A 530 10.71 5.78 26.14
CA GLU A 530 10.16 5.78 24.77
C GLU A 530 9.94 7.21 24.26
N LYS A 531 9.48 8.14 25.12
CA LYS A 531 9.39 9.56 24.78
C LYS A 531 10.77 10.14 24.46
N VAL A 532 11.80 9.85 25.26
CA VAL A 532 13.17 10.34 25.03
C VAL A 532 13.72 9.86 23.68
N ILE A 533 13.56 8.56 23.37
CA ILE A 533 14.00 7.97 22.10
C ILE A 533 13.25 8.61 20.91
N THR A 534 11.94 8.79 21.07
CA THR A 534 11.08 9.40 20.05
C THR A 534 11.46 10.86 19.79
N ASP A 535 11.63 11.65 20.85
CA ASP A 535 12.01 13.07 20.74
C ASP A 535 13.39 13.22 20.12
N ALA A 536 14.34 12.34 20.43
CA ALA A 536 15.66 12.34 19.82
C ALA A 536 15.59 12.18 18.30
N TYR A 537 14.72 11.26 17.82
CA TYR A 537 14.47 11.09 16.39
C TYR A 537 13.94 12.37 15.74
N PHE A 538 12.80 12.89 16.22
CA PHE A 538 12.14 14.03 15.57
C PHE A 538 12.95 15.32 15.66
N THR A 539 13.65 15.55 16.78
CA THR A 539 14.53 16.70 16.97
C THR A 539 15.70 16.64 16.00
N ALA A 540 16.42 15.51 15.93
CA ALA A 540 17.57 15.38 15.03
C ALA A 540 17.18 15.53 13.56
N CYS A 541 16.02 14.98 13.16
CA CYS A 541 15.51 15.11 11.79
C CYS A 541 15.14 16.56 11.47
N ARG A 542 14.43 17.25 12.37
CA ARG A 542 14.11 18.68 12.21
C ARG A 542 15.39 19.51 12.09
N ASP A 543 16.32 19.33 13.01
CA ASP A 543 17.58 20.06 13.04
C ASP A 543 18.39 19.83 11.75
N ALA A 544 18.40 18.60 11.23
CA ALA A 544 19.08 18.28 9.97
C ALA A 544 18.48 19.03 8.78
N VAL A 545 17.16 19.01 8.64
CA VAL A 545 16.46 19.76 7.57
C VAL A 545 16.75 21.26 7.70
N LYS A 546 16.58 21.82 8.89
CA LYS A 546 16.77 23.27 9.14
C LYS A 546 18.22 23.73 9.03
N SER A 547 19.18 22.85 9.32
CA SER A 547 20.62 23.13 9.12
C SER A 547 20.99 23.20 7.64
N ALA A 548 20.34 22.39 6.79
CA ALA A 548 20.58 22.39 5.35
C ALA A 548 19.81 23.52 4.62
N SER A 549 18.60 23.84 5.11
CA SER A 549 17.81 24.98 4.64
C SER A 549 16.84 25.43 5.74
N PRO A 550 17.03 26.62 6.35
CA PRO A 550 16.13 27.13 7.39
C PRO A 550 14.67 27.27 6.93
N ASP A 551 14.47 27.53 5.64
CA ASP A 551 13.15 27.75 5.03
C ASP A 551 12.47 26.45 4.55
N ALA A 552 13.18 25.33 4.44
CA ALA A 552 12.58 24.07 4.02
C ALA A 552 11.66 23.52 5.12
N LEU A 553 10.44 23.13 4.77
CA LEU A 553 9.50 22.53 5.72
C LEU A 553 9.93 21.10 6.08
N TYR A 554 9.87 20.74 7.36
CA TYR A 554 10.03 19.34 7.79
C TYR A 554 8.67 18.62 7.71
N LEU A 555 8.57 17.64 6.80
CA LEU A 555 7.34 16.92 6.46
C LEU A 555 7.17 15.59 7.22
N GLY A 556 8.05 15.31 8.19
CA GLY A 556 7.96 14.11 9.03
C GLY A 556 8.40 12.83 8.32
N CYS A 557 7.93 11.69 8.85
CA CYS A 557 8.42 10.35 8.51
C CYS A 557 7.37 9.40 7.92
N ARG A 558 6.28 9.95 7.36
CA ARG A 558 5.25 9.22 6.58
C ARG A 558 4.70 7.98 7.31
N PHE A 559 3.82 8.20 8.29
CA PHE A 559 3.22 7.11 9.07
C PHE A 559 2.27 6.27 8.20
N GLY A 560 2.59 4.99 7.95
CA GLY A 560 1.77 4.10 7.11
C GLY A 560 1.03 2.98 7.84
N PHE A 561 1.26 2.78 9.13
CA PHE A 561 0.59 1.72 9.89
C PHE A 561 -0.73 2.17 10.51
N GLY A 562 -1.66 1.22 10.65
CA GLY A 562 -2.99 1.45 11.21
C GLY A 562 -2.97 1.69 12.73
N TRP A 563 -1.95 1.21 13.42
CA TRP A 563 -1.69 1.45 14.84
C TRP A 563 -0.73 2.61 15.01
N LEU A 564 -0.99 3.49 15.98
CA LEU A 564 -0.14 4.63 16.26
C LEU A 564 0.08 4.74 17.76
N ASN A 565 1.33 4.88 18.18
CA ASN A 565 1.66 5.18 19.57
C ASN A 565 1.48 6.69 19.82
N PRO A 566 0.62 7.10 20.78
CA PRO A 566 0.38 8.50 21.09
C PRO A 566 1.63 9.31 21.43
N ILE A 567 2.67 8.71 22.01
CA ILE A 567 3.95 9.38 22.30
C ILE A 567 4.64 9.79 21.00
N VAL A 568 4.68 8.87 20.03
CA VAL A 568 5.26 9.09 18.71
C VAL A 568 4.50 10.17 17.94
N ILE A 569 3.16 10.09 17.95
CA ILE A 569 2.31 11.08 17.28
C ILE A 569 2.47 12.46 17.90
N LYS A 570 2.45 12.58 19.23
CA LYS A 570 2.64 13.87 19.89
C LYS A 570 3.99 14.50 19.54
N SER A 571 5.07 13.73 19.60
CA SER A 571 6.41 14.22 19.25
C SER A 571 6.51 14.67 17.78
N ALA A 572 5.89 13.94 16.85
CA ALA A 572 5.78 14.37 15.46
C ALA A 572 5.00 15.69 15.31
N PHE A 573 3.86 15.82 16.01
CA PHE A 573 3.06 17.04 16.01
C PHE A 573 3.74 18.21 16.74
N GLU A 574 4.73 17.99 17.59
CA GLU A 574 5.52 19.06 18.20
C GLU A 574 6.66 19.54 17.28
N ASN A 575 7.25 18.62 16.51
CA ASN A 575 8.50 18.88 15.78
C ASN A 575 8.36 19.08 14.27
N CYS A 576 7.43 18.41 13.61
CA CYS A 576 7.23 18.55 12.16
C CYS A 576 6.53 19.86 11.84
N ASP A 577 6.85 20.48 10.70
CA ASP A 577 6.04 21.61 10.19
C ASP A 577 4.72 21.07 9.62
N VAL A 578 4.78 19.94 8.91
CA VAL A 578 3.63 19.18 8.38
C VAL A 578 3.75 17.72 8.80
N VAL A 579 2.67 17.12 9.30
CA VAL A 579 2.67 15.69 9.66
C VAL A 579 2.17 14.88 8.47
N THR A 580 2.91 13.85 8.07
CA THR A 580 2.58 13.05 6.89
C THR A 580 2.11 11.64 7.25
N PHE A 581 1.01 11.20 6.64
CA PHE A 581 0.46 9.84 6.76
C PHE A 581 0.32 9.17 5.39
N ASN A 582 0.63 7.89 5.29
CA ASN A 582 0.26 7.04 4.17
C ASN A 582 -1.08 6.39 4.50
N ILE A 583 -2.12 6.64 3.70
CA ILE A 583 -3.49 6.20 4.00
C ILE A 583 -4.08 5.48 2.79
N TYR A 584 -3.86 4.17 2.76
CA TYR A 584 -4.44 3.24 1.81
C TYR A 584 -5.85 2.82 2.26
N ARG A 585 -6.83 3.69 1.97
CA ARG A 585 -8.25 3.55 2.32
C ARG A 585 -9.12 4.18 1.23
N ASP A 586 -10.43 3.96 1.30
CA ASP A 586 -11.40 4.59 0.38
C ASP A 586 -11.57 6.10 0.60
N SER A 587 -11.25 6.59 1.80
CA SER A 587 -11.28 8.00 2.15
C SER A 587 -10.09 8.35 3.05
N PRO A 588 -9.52 9.56 2.96
CA PRO A 588 -8.47 10.02 3.86
C PRO A 588 -9.01 10.48 5.22
N ASP A 589 -10.33 10.51 5.44
CA ASP A 589 -10.91 11.03 6.69
C ASP A 589 -10.54 10.20 7.94
N ASP A 590 -9.98 9.00 7.76
CA ASP A 590 -9.27 8.22 8.78
C ASP A 590 -8.16 9.04 9.48
N VAL A 591 -7.68 10.14 8.89
CA VAL A 591 -6.79 11.09 9.60
C VAL A 591 -7.38 11.47 10.96
N LYS A 592 -8.70 11.71 11.07
CA LYS A 592 -9.35 12.07 12.35
C LYS A 592 -9.23 10.95 13.38
N GLU A 593 -9.42 9.70 12.96
CA GLU A 593 -9.29 8.52 13.82
C GLU A 593 -7.84 8.30 14.29
N LYS A 594 -6.87 8.84 13.54
CA LYS A 594 -5.44 8.82 13.86
C LYS A 594 -4.99 9.94 14.78
N LEU A 595 -5.80 10.98 14.97
CA LEU A 595 -5.48 12.08 15.89
C LEU A 595 -5.71 11.63 17.32
N VAL A 596 -4.74 11.90 18.20
CA VAL A 596 -4.87 11.66 19.64
C VAL A 596 -5.33 12.93 20.33
N ASP A 597 -6.10 12.79 21.41
CA ASP A 597 -6.60 13.94 22.15
C ASP A 597 -5.46 14.88 22.61
N GLY A 598 -5.70 16.17 22.47
CA GLY A 598 -4.80 17.23 22.91
C GLY A 598 -3.62 17.52 21.97
N ILE A 599 -3.57 16.96 20.75
CA ILE A 599 -2.58 17.41 19.75
C ILE A 599 -2.95 18.79 19.19
N ALA A 600 -1.92 19.53 18.79
CA ALA A 600 -2.08 20.81 18.13
C ALA A 600 -2.79 20.66 16.78
N ASP A 601 -3.61 21.65 16.45
CA ASP A 601 -4.14 21.84 15.11
C ASP A 601 -2.99 22.19 14.14
N LYS A 602 -2.62 21.23 13.28
CA LYS A 602 -1.45 21.29 12.40
C LYS A 602 -1.79 20.72 11.02
N PRO A 603 -1.20 21.22 9.92
CA PRO A 603 -1.40 20.65 8.60
C PRO A 603 -0.94 19.19 8.50
N VAL A 604 -1.71 18.44 7.70
CA VAL A 604 -1.45 17.04 7.34
C VAL A 604 -1.25 16.91 5.84
N LEU A 605 -0.29 16.09 5.44
CA LEU A 605 -0.09 15.67 4.05
C LEU A 605 -0.39 14.17 3.94
N ILE A 606 -1.16 13.78 2.92
CA ILE A 606 -1.27 12.36 2.56
C ILE A 606 -0.08 12.00 1.69
N GLY A 607 0.87 11.27 2.27
CA GLY A 607 2.13 10.91 1.63
C GLY A 607 2.00 9.81 0.58
N GLU A 608 1.02 8.91 0.74
CA GLU A 608 0.70 7.86 -0.24
C GLU A 608 -0.79 7.51 -0.14
N PHE A 609 -1.39 7.32 -1.30
CA PHE A 609 -2.63 6.56 -1.49
C PHE A 609 -2.65 5.97 -2.90
N HIS A 610 -3.37 4.87 -3.09
CA HIS A 610 -3.68 4.34 -4.42
C HIS A 610 -4.88 3.43 -4.41
N PHE A 611 -5.32 3.11 -5.62
CA PHE A 611 -6.26 2.04 -5.92
C PHE A 611 -5.70 1.27 -7.11
N GLY A 612 -6.05 0.00 -7.24
CA GLY A 612 -5.66 -0.83 -8.38
C GLY A 612 -6.76 -1.82 -8.76
N SER A 613 -6.51 -2.57 -9.82
CA SER A 613 -7.41 -3.60 -10.36
C SER A 613 -6.59 -4.69 -11.06
N GLY A 614 -7.16 -5.87 -11.23
CA GLY A 614 -6.50 -7.01 -11.90
C GLY A 614 -6.70 -7.06 -13.42
N ASP A 615 -7.15 -5.97 -14.05
CA ASP A 615 -7.55 -5.94 -15.47
C ASP A 615 -6.43 -5.49 -16.44
N ARG A 616 -5.18 -5.33 -15.97
CA ARG A 616 -4.03 -4.86 -16.79
C ARG A 616 -2.77 -5.74 -16.71
N GLY A 617 -2.93 -7.05 -16.52
CA GLY A 617 -1.80 -7.99 -16.61
C GLY A 617 -0.95 -8.14 -15.32
N ASN A 618 -1.23 -7.36 -14.28
CA ASN A 618 -0.59 -7.46 -12.97
C ASN A 618 -1.44 -8.31 -12.02
N PHE A 619 -0.79 -9.16 -11.21
CA PHE A 619 -1.48 -10.14 -10.38
C PHE A 619 -1.99 -9.58 -9.05
N TRP A 620 -1.62 -8.35 -8.71
CA TRP A 620 -2.06 -7.69 -7.49
C TRP A 620 -2.96 -6.49 -7.78
N GLY A 621 -4.09 -6.45 -7.08
CA GLY A 621 -5.07 -5.38 -7.20
C GLY A 621 -4.77 -4.11 -6.40
N SER A 622 -3.68 -4.01 -5.65
CA SER A 622 -3.35 -2.95 -4.66
C SER A 622 -3.76 -3.25 -3.21
N LEU A 623 -3.37 -2.34 -2.30
CA LEU A 623 -3.81 -2.32 -0.89
C LEU A 623 -5.30 -1.97 -0.74
N CYS A 624 -5.91 -1.36 -1.76
CA CYS A 624 -7.33 -1.02 -1.83
C CYS A 624 -7.89 -1.46 -3.19
N PRO A 625 -8.01 -2.77 -3.44
CA PRO A 625 -8.36 -3.30 -4.75
C PRO A 625 -9.77 -2.87 -5.18
N LYS A 626 -9.91 -2.64 -6.48
CA LYS A 626 -11.15 -2.29 -7.17
C LYS A 626 -11.42 -3.30 -8.28
N PRO A 627 -12.71 -3.55 -8.61
CA PRO A 627 -13.07 -4.58 -9.57
C PRO A 627 -12.66 -4.25 -11.01
N SER A 628 -12.36 -2.99 -11.32
CA SER A 628 -11.94 -2.54 -12.65
C SER A 628 -11.15 -1.23 -12.59
N SER A 629 -10.43 -0.92 -13.67
CA SER A 629 -9.76 0.36 -13.88
C SER A 629 -10.73 1.54 -13.79
N ALA A 630 -12.00 1.36 -14.21
CA ALA A 630 -13.03 2.39 -14.11
C ALA A 630 -13.40 2.70 -12.65
N GLU A 631 -13.64 1.67 -11.82
CA GLU A 631 -13.94 1.87 -10.39
C GLU A 631 -12.70 2.37 -9.63
N ARG A 632 -11.49 1.95 -10.00
CA ARG A 632 -10.23 2.54 -9.52
C ARG A 632 -10.21 4.05 -9.71
N THR A 633 -10.48 4.51 -10.93
CA THR A 633 -10.45 5.94 -11.28
C THR A 633 -11.55 6.71 -10.57
N LYS A 634 -12.72 6.11 -10.37
CA LYS A 634 -13.80 6.69 -9.55
C LYS A 634 -13.40 6.83 -8.07
N SER A 635 -12.79 5.80 -7.48
CA SER A 635 -12.28 5.84 -6.10
C SER A 635 -11.20 6.91 -5.93
N MET A 636 -10.27 7.05 -6.89
CA MET A 636 -9.28 8.13 -6.87
C MET A 636 -9.93 9.51 -6.78
N LYS A 637 -10.96 9.79 -7.61
CA LYS A 637 -11.69 11.07 -7.56
C LYS A 637 -12.41 11.28 -6.24
N SER A 638 -13.02 10.24 -5.69
CA SER A 638 -13.70 10.31 -4.39
C SER A 638 -12.71 10.65 -3.27
N TYR A 639 -11.58 9.95 -3.22
CA TYR A 639 -10.53 10.17 -2.23
C TYR A 639 -9.99 11.61 -2.29
N LEU A 640 -9.62 12.07 -3.49
CA LEU A 640 -9.11 13.43 -3.69
C LEU A 640 -10.15 14.50 -3.31
N LYS A 641 -11.43 14.26 -3.58
CA LYS A 641 -12.51 15.18 -3.21
C LYS A 641 -12.62 15.31 -1.68
N ASP A 642 -12.55 14.21 -0.96
CA ASP A 642 -12.57 14.20 0.51
C ASP A 642 -11.32 14.88 1.07
N ALA A 643 -10.14 14.57 0.54
CA ALA A 643 -8.86 15.20 0.90
C ALA A 643 -8.91 16.73 0.77
N MET A 644 -9.37 17.24 -0.38
CA MET A 644 -9.42 18.69 -0.65
C MET A 644 -10.42 19.42 0.28
N ARG A 645 -11.47 18.74 0.75
CA ARG A 645 -12.48 19.31 1.65
C ARG A 645 -12.02 19.35 3.10
N ASN A 646 -11.20 18.39 3.51
CA ASN A 646 -10.77 18.21 4.89
C ASN A 646 -9.87 19.38 5.36
N PRO A 647 -10.20 20.09 6.45
CA PRO A 647 -9.51 21.33 6.84
C PRO A 647 -8.04 21.16 7.21
N MET A 648 -7.60 19.96 7.62
CA MET A 648 -6.19 19.71 7.97
C MET A 648 -5.34 19.26 6.78
N ILE A 649 -5.96 18.60 5.79
CA ILE A 649 -5.22 18.02 4.67
C ILE A 649 -4.85 19.10 3.64
N ILE A 650 -3.56 19.28 3.41
CA ILE A 650 -2.99 20.29 2.50
C ILE A 650 -2.37 19.71 1.22
N GLY A 651 -2.47 18.40 1.05
CA GLY A 651 -2.06 17.71 -0.17
C GLY A 651 -2.32 16.21 -0.10
N ALA A 652 -2.23 15.57 -1.27
CA ALA A 652 -2.23 14.11 -1.38
C ALA A 652 -1.38 13.66 -2.57
N HIS A 653 -0.53 12.66 -2.33
CA HIS A 653 0.36 12.09 -3.34
C HIS A 653 -0.07 10.66 -3.69
N TRP A 654 -0.28 10.42 -4.99
CA TRP A 654 -0.60 9.09 -5.50
C TRP A 654 0.67 8.24 -5.56
N PHE A 655 0.63 7.06 -4.95
CA PHE A 655 1.68 6.07 -5.09
C PHE A 655 1.32 5.10 -6.22
N GLN A 656 1.89 5.18 -7.42
CA GLN A 656 3.07 5.92 -7.82
C GLN A 656 2.99 6.28 -9.33
N TYR A 657 4.05 6.81 -9.92
CA TYR A 657 4.07 7.21 -11.33
C TYR A 657 3.97 6.04 -12.30
N THR A 658 4.75 4.98 -12.10
CA THR A 658 4.82 3.85 -13.04
C THR A 658 4.29 2.55 -12.44
N ASP A 659 3.68 1.71 -13.27
CA ASP A 659 3.34 0.34 -12.90
C ASP A 659 4.53 -0.44 -12.36
N GLN A 660 4.24 -1.32 -11.41
CA GLN A 660 5.19 -2.31 -10.98
C GLN A 660 5.23 -3.46 -12.00
N TYR A 661 6.32 -4.20 -12.00
CA TYR A 661 6.50 -5.37 -12.86
C TYR A 661 5.52 -6.47 -12.49
N THR A 662 4.93 -7.17 -13.47
CA THR A 662 4.11 -8.37 -13.21
C THR A 662 4.90 -9.40 -12.38
N THR A 663 6.22 -9.50 -12.58
CA THR A 663 7.15 -10.38 -11.84
C THR A 663 7.65 -9.82 -10.51
N GLY A 664 7.14 -8.67 -10.09
CA GLY A 664 7.48 -8.05 -8.82
C GLY A 664 8.73 -7.18 -8.85
N ARG A 665 8.70 -6.12 -8.03
CA ARG A 665 9.86 -5.33 -7.63
C ARG A 665 10.72 -6.08 -6.60
N PHE A 666 11.70 -5.42 -6.01
CA PHE A 666 12.64 -6.01 -5.03
C PHE A 666 12.00 -6.72 -3.83
N ASP A 667 10.75 -6.45 -3.44
CA ASP A 667 10.02 -7.15 -2.37
C ASP A 667 8.91 -8.08 -2.89
N GLY A 668 8.89 -8.31 -4.21
CA GLY A 668 7.91 -9.14 -4.91
C GLY A 668 6.57 -8.45 -5.20
N GLU A 669 6.35 -7.21 -4.79
CA GLU A 669 5.11 -6.47 -5.07
C GLU A 669 4.95 -6.16 -6.56
N ASN A 670 3.76 -6.44 -7.12
CA ASN A 670 3.53 -6.52 -8.55
C ASN A 670 2.17 -5.98 -9.02
N GLY A 671 1.77 -4.78 -8.59
CA GLY A 671 0.49 -4.13 -8.95
C GLY A 671 0.55 -3.15 -10.14
N ALA A 672 -0.58 -3.03 -10.86
CA ALA A 672 -0.78 -2.05 -11.94
C ALA A 672 -1.28 -0.67 -11.41
N LEU A 673 -0.46 -0.04 -10.56
CA LEU A 673 -0.79 1.17 -9.80
C LEU A 673 -0.44 2.49 -10.50
N GLY A 674 0.45 2.48 -11.48
CA GLY A 674 1.03 3.66 -12.12
C GLY A 674 0.03 4.55 -12.87
N PHE A 675 0.36 5.83 -13.02
CA PHE A 675 -0.22 6.69 -14.05
C PHE A 675 0.26 6.34 -15.46
N VAL A 676 1.43 5.71 -15.58
CA VAL A 676 1.93 5.09 -16.81
C VAL A 676 2.22 3.61 -16.57
N ASP A 677 2.09 2.79 -17.61
CA ASP A 677 2.50 1.39 -17.55
C ASP A 677 4.03 1.23 -17.76
N ILE A 678 4.51 -0.02 -17.72
CA ILE A 678 5.95 -0.32 -17.89
C ILE A 678 6.49 0.00 -19.31
N CYS A 679 5.60 0.25 -20.26
CA CYS A 679 5.91 0.65 -21.63
C CYS A 679 5.79 2.18 -21.82
N ASP A 680 5.67 2.93 -20.71
CA ASP A 680 5.48 4.38 -20.72
C ASP A 680 4.17 4.82 -21.41
N THR A 681 3.14 3.97 -21.41
CA THR A 681 1.82 4.32 -21.93
C THR A 681 0.95 4.92 -20.82
N PRO A 682 0.43 6.16 -20.98
CA PRO A 682 -0.44 6.76 -19.98
C PRO A 682 -1.75 5.98 -19.77
N LYS A 683 -2.18 5.88 -18.52
CA LYS A 683 -3.55 5.49 -18.17
C LYS A 683 -4.45 6.71 -18.31
N TYR A 684 -4.92 6.92 -19.55
CA TYR A 684 -5.67 8.10 -19.96
C TYR A 684 -6.89 8.42 -19.08
N ASP A 685 -7.56 7.40 -18.52
CA ASP A 685 -8.66 7.57 -17.58
C ASP A 685 -8.22 8.25 -16.27
N MET A 686 -7.08 7.84 -15.72
CA MET A 686 -6.50 8.44 -14.53
C MET A 686 -5.99 9.86 -14.82
N ALA A 687 -5.30 10.07 -15.94
CA ALA A 687 -4.81 11.39 -16.34
C ALA A 687 -5.97 12.41 -16.51
N ALA A 688 -7.07 12.00 -17.15
CA ALA A 688 -8.27 12.84 -17.31
C ALA A 688 -8.94 13.12 -15.96
N ALA A 689 -9.02 12.12 -15.07
CA ALA A 689 -9.56 12.29 -13.74
C ALA A 689 -8.71 13.22 -12.86
N MET A 690 -7.38 13.12 -12.95
CA MET A 690 -6.46 14.04 -12.27
C MET A 690 -6.64 15.47 -12.75
N ASN A 691 -6.78 15.69 -14.07
CA ASN A 691 -7.07 17.00 -14.65
C ASN A 691 -8.41 17.55 -14.13
N GLU A 692 -9.46 16.71 -14.12
CA GLU A 692 -10.79 17.07 -13.59
C GLU A 692 -10.70 17.53 -12.13
N MET A 693 -9.99 16.77 -11.28
CA MET A 693 -9.85 17.09 -9.87
C MET A 693 -9.01 18.36 -9.65
N SER A 694 -7.93 18.54 -10.42
CA SER A 694 -7.09 19.73 -10.38
C SER A 694 -7.87 21.01 -10.70
N ARG A 695 -8.75 20.98 -11.72
CA ARG A 695 -9.63 22.12 -12.05
C ARG A 695 -10.66 22.43 -10.97
N LYS A 696 -11.08 21.43 -10.20
CA LYS A 696 -12.06 21.59 -9.10
C LYS A 696 -11.40 21.90 -7.76
N MET A 697 -10.08 21.76 -7.66
CA MET A 697 -9.34 21.70 -6.40
C MET A 697 -9.60 22.89 -5.48
N TYR A 698 -9.41 24.11 -5.97
CA TYR A 698 -9.56 25.30 -5.12
C TYR A 698 -11.01 25.64 -4.80
N ARG A 699 -11.95 25.36 -5.69
CA ARG A 699 -13.39 25.43 -5.38
C ARG A 699 -13.80 24.41 -4.32
N LEU A 700 -13.27 23.19 -4.37
CA LEU A 700 -13.51 22.19 -3.31
C LEU A 700 -12.87 22.61 -1.99
N ARG A 701 -11.72 23.30 -2.04
CA ARG A 701 -11.01 23.78 -0.87
C ARG A 701 -11.72 24.97 -0.22
N PHE A 702 -11.98 26.02 -0.97
CA PHE A 702 -12.40 27.33 -0.46
C PHE A 702 -13.88 27.65 -0.74
N GLY A 703 -14.56 26.90 -1.60
CA GLY A 703 -15.97 27.13 -1.96
C GLY A 703 -16.19 28.06 -3.15
N GLU A 704 -15.11 28.63 -3.69
CA GLU A 704 -15.10 29.64 -4.77
C GLU A 704 -14.43 29.12 -6.05
#